data_AF-A0A0J1BMJ5-F1
#
_entry.id   AF-A0A0J1BMJ5-F1
#
_cell.length_a   1.000
_cell.length_b   1.000
_cell.length_c   1.000
_cell.angle_alpha   90.00
_cell.angle_beta   90.00
_cell.angle_gamma   90.00
#
_symmetry.space_group_name_H-M   'P 1'
#
loop_
_entity.id
_entity.type
_entity.pdbx_description
1 polymer ?
#
loop_
_entity_poly.entity_id
_entity_poly.type
_entity_poly.pdbx_seq_one_letter_code
_entity_poly.pdbx_strand_id
1 'polypeptide(L)'
;MTSRLSSKRRASTTAEDSTLDLDEILLECLERLAEHDDGGTPQRVWELLPERVQSDAEAGDRSGRFVLVEMVKMSMAIAVQNECPRWLDDYFEAFPEWFTAESAPFDLVMEEIQLRRECGQTPEHEDYQDRFPHLERVLKPLFDSSPEQHASIAKTPRRGPPTELKVGAVVDDFEIIQKLGEGAFAHVYLARQNSMSRLVALKVANDTGDEPQALAQFDHPNIVRVFDQRQVAVRDDEAHGNLSELYLLYMQFHPGGTLSEVVRLARSVPLVNRDGDVYLQSVDQALLESAQVVPDRSTTRTWLSGCEWSKVVAWVGLQLADSLHTAHEAGVLHRDVKPANVLLTAEGLPQLADFNVSMAGTSGRAGAASSLGGSVGYMAPEHLDAMSITRKGIPEDVGEAADLYSLAVLLWELWQGKRPFDCSGGTPSWTELLEEQHAARQREFLIPERLDTPSERVLESVLRSALSVDPAGRPENGTAMGGSLRLAMHPEAARLFDPKAGSWTHVLGRISPWWLSVVSILLPNIAAGFINYFYNHSEIMPEGMRPSLDEFAIWVNSVAFPLGVGLIVVYTRASARALKASQQGDSVGEDELNSMLRLGYRAASIGGTCWLIAGIVYPLLLKARFDEFTDGQAIHFFASLMICGGVAMVYPLFALNVVATCVHYPRMIRPTMRDPNFERHAQQMIGDSESFLLIAAVIPLMGAALIVFGEGQAKEYLLIAIIAGMIGLLGAFASYRIIVRTWAVLAEVLSNETTATPR
;
A
#
# COMPACT_ATOMS: atom_id res chain seq x y z
N MET A 1 -18.12 -55.37 21.98
CA MET A 1 -17.21 -55.10 20.85
C MET A 1 -16.74 -53.65 20.97
N THR A 2 -16.06 -53.21 22.03
CA THR A 2 -14.76 -53.63 22.58
C THR A 2 -13.63 -53.68 21.54
N SER A 3 -12.65 -52.81 21.79
CA SER A 3 -11.29 -52.67 21.25
C SER A 3 -11.09 -52.19 19.80
N ARG A 4 -10.70 -50.91 19.68
CA ARG A 4 -9.56 -50.42 18.90
C ARG A 4 -9.35 -48.91 19.13
N LEU A 5 -9.18 -48.57 20.42
CA LEU A 5 -8.41 -47.41 20.87
C LEU A 5 -7.09 -47.99 21.40
N SER A 6 -5.98 -47.27 21.23
CA SER A 6 -4.58 -47.63 21.57
C SER A 6 -3.77 -48.27 20.44
N SER A 7 -3.07 -47.42 19.68
CA SER A 7 -1.66 -47.53 19.28
C SER A 7 -1.41 -46.82 17.95
N LYS A 8 -1.10 -45.53 18.01
CA LYS A 8 -0.25 -44.78 17.06
C LYS A 8 -0.15 -43.31 17.52
N ARG A 9 0.41 -43.12 18.71
CA ARG A 9 1.07 -41.85 19.11
C ARG A 9 2.50 -42.21 19.47
N ARG A 10 3.40 -42.16 18.49
CA ARG A 10 4.83 -41.87 18.67
C ARG A 10 5.53 -41.78 17.32
N ALA A 11 6.34 -40.72 17.21
CA ALA A 11 7.39 -40.46 16.22
C ALA A 11 6.96 -39.99 14.82
N SER A 12 6.61 -38.71 14.71
CA SER A 12 7.10 -37.84 13.63
C SER A 12 7.19 -36.39 14.14
N THR A 13 8.08 -36.15 15.10
CA THR A 13 8.61 -34.81 15.37
C THR A 13 9.62 -34.51 14.26
N THR A 14 9.14 -33.96 13.15
CA THR A 14 9.96 -33.33 12.12
C THR A 14 10.27 -31.90 12.54
N ALA A 15 11.51 -31.48 12.31
CA ALA A 15 12.20 -30.33 12.87
C ALA A 15 11.79 -28.98 12.23
N GLU A 16 10.50 -28.63 12.29
CA GLU A 16 9.98 -27.34 11.77
C GLU A 16 9.14 -26.54 12.79
N ASP A 17 9.17 -26.94 14.06
CA ASP A 17 8.34 -26.35 15.15
C ASP A 17 9.14 -25.42 16.09
N SER A 18 10.27 -24.86 15.62
CA SER A 18 11.24 -24.15 16.47
C SER A 18 11.09 -22.64 16.54
N THR A 19 10.05 -22.05 15.96
CA THR A 19 9.72 -20.62 16.15
C THR A 19 8.68 -20.45 17.27
N LEU A 20 9.04 -20.89 18.48
CA LEU A 20 8.41 -20.34 19.68
C LEU A 20 8.89 -18.90 19.82
N ASP A 21 7.95 -18.01 20.14
CA ASP A 21 8.18 -16.57 20.18
C ASP A 21 9.26 -16.27 21.23
N LEU A 22 10.44 -15.85 20.77
CA LEU A 22 11.55 -15.41 21.63
C LEU A 22 11.07 -14.38 22.67
N ASP A 23 10.07 -13.59 22.28
CA ASP A 23 9.41 -12.59 23.11
C ASP A 23 8.64 -13.23 24.29
N GLU A 24 7.93 -14.34 24.08
CA GLU A 24 7.17 -15.06 25.13
C GLU A 24 8.13 -15.71 26.15
N ILE A 25 9.23 -16.30 25.65
CA ILE A 25 10.27 -16.88 26.50
C ILE A 25 10.98 -15.80 27.32
N LEU A 26 11.34 -14.68 26.69
CA LEU A 26 11.99 -13.57 27.38
C LEU A 26 11.09 -12.95 28.46
N LEU A 27 9.79 -12.80 28.17
CA LEU A 27 8.81 -12.28 29.11
C LEU A 27 8.69 -13.18 30.35
N GLU A 28 8.55 -14.50 30.16
CA GLU A 28 8.50 -15.47 31.28
C GLU A 28 9.77 -15.40 32.14
N CYS A 29 10.95 -15.24 31.52
CA CYS A 29 12.21 -15.09 32.25
C CYS A 29 12.27 -13.80 33.07
N LEU A 30 11.81 -12.68 32.49
CA LEU A 30 11.75 -11.37 33.15
C LEU A 30 10.79 -11.35 34.33
N GLU A 31 9.63 -11.99 34.22
CA GLU A 31 8.67 -12.15 35.33
C GLU A 31 9.29 -12.92 36.49
N ARG A 32 9.92 -14.07 36.19
CA ARG A 32 10.60 -14.87 37.22
C ARG A 32 11.71 -14.10 37.91
N LEU A 33 12.48 -13.31 37.17
CA LEU A 33 13.52 -12.45 37.73
C LEU A 33 12.94 -11.37 38.63
N ALA A 34 11.87 -10.70 38.19
CA ALA A 34 11.20 -9.67 39.00
C ALA A 34 10.58 -10.23 40.29
N GLU A 35 10.07 -11.46 40.27
CA GLU A 35 9.46 -12.10 41.45
C GLU A 35 10.48 -12.72 42.43
N HIS A 36 11.64 -13.20 41.94
CA HIS A 36 12.52 -14.09 42.70
C HIS A 36 13.98 -13.62 42.84
N ASP A 37 14.42 -12.55 42.17
CA ASP A 37 15.78 -12.02 42.29
C ASP A 37 15.84 -10.87 43.31
N ASP A 38 16.65 -11.06 44.35
CA ASP A 38 16.96 -10.02 45.34
C ASP A 38 18.18 -9.17 44.93
N GLY A 39 18.76 -9.43 43.76
CA GLY A 39 20.01 -8.81 43.29
C GLY A 39 21.26 -9.39 43.95
N GLY A 40 21.14 -10.53 44.65
CA GLY A 40 22.18 -11.07 45.54
C GLY A 40 23.35 -11.77 44.84
N THR A 41 23.10 -12.60 43.81
CA THR A 41 24.14 -13.39 43.12
C THR A 41 23.94 -13.47 41.60
N PRO A 42 24.96 -13.11 40.77
CA PRO A 42 24.88 -13.20 39.31
C PRO A 42 24.45 -14.58 38.77
N GLN A 43 24.81 -15.67 39.45
CA GLN A 43 24.44 -17.05 39.07
C GLN A 43 22.93 -17.30 39.12
N ARG A 44 22.17 -16.50 39.88
CA ARG A 44 20.72 -16.66 40.00
C ARG A 44 19.98 -16.42 38.68
N VAL A 45 20.53 -15.55 37.83
CA VAL A 45 20.03 -15.30 36.47
C VAL A 45 19.93 -16.60 35.67
N TRP A 46 20.93 -17.47 35.80
CA TRP A 46 20.97 -18.75 35.09
C TRP A 46 19.92 -19.73 35.57
N GLU A 47 19.72 -19.81 36.89
CA GLU A 47 18.76 -20.72 37.51
C GLU A 47 17.29 -20.39 37.16
N LEU A 48 17.02 -19.14 36.78
CA LEU A 48 15.68 -18.66 36.42
C LEU A 48 15.33 -18.89 34.95
N LEU A 49 16.32 -19.19 34.10
CA LEU A 49 16.10 -19.51 32.69
C LEU A 49 15.41 -20.88 32.52
N PRO A 50 14.45 -21.03 31.57
CA PRO A 50 13.87 -22.32 31.22
C PRO A 50 14.92 -23.33 30.73
N GLU A 51 14.75 -24.61 31.06
CA GLU A 51 15.69 -25.70 30.67
C GLU A 51 16.01 -25.71 29.17
N ARG A 52 15.03 -25.36 28.32
CA ARG A 52 15.23 -25.26 26.87
C ARG A 52 16.21 -24.14 26.51
N VAL A 53 16.07 -22.96 27.10
CA VAL A 53 16.94 -21.80 26.86
C VAL A 53 18.35 -22.08 27.38
N GLN A 54 18.46 -22.73 28.55
CA GLN A 54 19.74 -23.21 29.07
C GLN A 54 20.39 -24.19 28.08
N SER A 55 19.65 -25.17 27.56
CA SER A 55 20.17 -26.16 26.61
C SER A 55 20.53 -25.57 25.25
N ASP A 56 19.73 -24.64 24.73
CA ASP A 56 19.97 -23.97 23.46
C ASP A 56 21.24 -23.14 23.56
N ALA A 57 21.41 -22.43 24.66
CA ALA A 57 22.56 -21.56 24.79
C ALA A 57 23.84 -22.30 25.24
N GLU A 58 23.74 -23.44 25.95
CA GLU A 58 24.85 -24.39 26.15
C GLU A 58 25.30 -25.01 24.82
N ALA A 59 24.39 -25.18 23.86
CA ALA A 59 24.69 -25.59 22.50
C ALA A 59 25.27 -24.45 21.62
N GLY A 60 25.43 -23.24 22.19
CA GLY A 60 25.91 -22.06 21.47
C GLY A 60 24.86 -21.43 20.55
N ASP A 61 23.57 -21.74 20.75
CA ASP A 61 22.50 -21.11 20.00
C ASP A 61 22.39 -19.62 20.33
N ARG A 62 22.15 -18.83 19.28
CA ARG A 62 22.18 -17.36 19.37
C ARG A 62 20.95 -16.81 20.10
N SER A 63 19.83 -17.52 20.02
CA SER A 63 18.55 -17.18 20.65
C SER A 63 18.64 -17.14 22.17
N GLY A 64 19.22 -18.18 22.79
CA GLY A 64 19.34 -18.19 24.25
C GLY A 64 20.46 -17.29 24.78
N ARG A 65 21.47 -16.96 23.95
CA ARG A 65 22.45 -15.91 24.29
C ARG A 65 21.78 -14.53 24.41
N PHE A 66 20.84 -14.21 23.52
CA PHE A 66 20.06 -12.98 23.58
C PHE A 66 19.23 -12.87 24.87
N VAL A 67 18.49 -13.92 25.21
CA VAL A 67 17.68 -13.96 26.45
C VAL A 67 18.55 -13.75 27.68
N LEU A 68 19.74 -14.36 27.71
CA LEU A 68 20.68 -14.20 28.81
C LEU A 68 21.23 -12.76 28.91
N VAL A 69 21.54 -12.10 27.78
CA VAL A 69 21.98 -10.68 27.77
C VAL A 69 20.92 -9.78 28.42
N GLU A 70 19.66 -9.95 28.01
CA GLU A 70 18.55 -9.16 28.56
C GLU A 70 18.34 -9.42 30.06
N MET A 71 18.52 -10.67 30.49
CA MET A 71 18.43 -11.01 31.90
C MET A 71 19.53 -10.39 32.75
N VAL A 72 20.77 -10.36 32.24
CA VAL A 72 21.89 -9.70 32.93
C VAL A 72 21.63 -8.20 33.08
N LYS A 73 21.13 -7.52 32.04
CA LYS A 73 20.76 -6.09 32.11
C LYS A 73 19.74 -5.83 33.23
N MET A 74 18.69 -6.64 33.28
CA MET A 74 17.64 -6.48 34.29
C MET A 74 18.17 -6.80 35.70
N SER A 75 18.98 -7.84 35.86
CA SER A 75 19.60 -8.18 37.15
C SER A 75 20.52 -7.07 37.66
N MET A 76 21.31 -6.45 36.78
CA MET A 76 22.12 -5.27 37.13
C MET A 76 21.25 -4.09 37.59
N ALA A 77 20.10 -3.88 36.94
CA ALA A 77 19.16 -2.83 37.32
C ALA A 77 18.52 -3.07 38.70
N ILE A 78 18.07 -4.30 38.96
CA ILE A 78 17.50 -4.72 40.26
C ILE A 78 18.56 -4.57 41.36
N ALA A 79 19.80 -5.01 41.10
CA ALA A 79 20.91 -4.89 42.05
C ALA A 79 21.18 -3.42 42.44
N VAL A 80 21.10 -2.50 41.48
CA VAL A 80 21.22 -1.05 41.74
C VAL A 80 20.03 -0.52 42.56
N GLN A 81 18.80 -0.93 42.23
CA GLN A 81 17.60 -0.53 42.99
C GLN A 81 17.62 -1.02 44.44
N ASN A 82 18.17 -2.21 44.69
CA ASN A 82 18.33 -2.80 46.01
C ASN A 82 19.58 -2.29 46.76
N GLU A 83 20.18 -1.20 46.30
CA GLU A 83 21.39 -0.58 46.88
C GLU A 83 22.61 -1.53 46.95
N CYS A 84 22.64 -2.60 46.14
CA CYS A 84 23.69 -3.60 46.06
C CYS A 84 24.25 -3.72 44.64
N PRO A 85 24.83 -2.64 44.06
CA PRO A 85 25.17 -2.58 42.64
C PRO A 85 26.16 -3.67 42.21
N ARG A 86 25.86 -4.31 41.06
CA ARG A 86 26.71 -5.29 40.39
C ARG A 86 27.03 -4.81 38.98
N TRP A 87 28.27 -5.04 38.54
CA TRP A 87 28.76 -4.57 37.24
C TRP A 87 29.14 -5.76 36.36
N LEU A 88 29.46 -5.51 35.08
CA LEU A 88 29.64 -6.60 34.12
C LEU A 88 30.77 -7.57 34.48
N ASP A 89 31.79 -7.11 35.21
CA ASP A 89 32.88 -7.98 35.65
C ASP A 89 32.36 -9.12 36.55
N ASP A 90 31.36 -8.86 37.41
CA ASP A 90 30.72 -9.89 38.25
C ASP A 90 29.99 -10.96 37.40
N TYR A 91 29.41 -10.55 36.28
CA TYR A 91 28.68 -11.44 35.37
C TYR A 91 29.62 -12.17 34.40
N PHE A 92 30.75 -11.57 34.01
CA PHE A 92 31.80 -12.25 33.26
C PHE A 92 32.46 -13.37 34.07
N GLU A 93 32.63 -13.18 35.39
CA GLU A 93 33.10 -14.23 36.28
C GLU A 93 32.08 -15.36 36.47
N ALA A 94 30.79 -15.03 36.50
CA ALA A 94 29.71 -16.01 36.64
C ALA A 94 29.45 -16.80 35.36
N PHE A 95 29.64 -16.19 34.19
CA PHE A 95 29.31 -16.75 32.87
C PHE A 95 30.47 -16.69 31.86
N PRO A 96 31.66 -17.23 32.18
CA PRO A 96 32.88 -17.03 31.40
C PRO A 96 32.87 -17.69 30.02
N GLU A 97 32.04 -18.71 29.81
CA GLU A 97 31.90 -19.39 28.51
C GLU A 97 30.98 -18.63 27.53
N TRP A 98 30.30 -17.58 28.00
CA TRP A 98 29.15 -16.95 27.33
C TRP A 98 29.34 -15.45 27.10
N PHE A 99 29.97 -14.81 28.09
CA PHE A 99 30.33 -13.41 28.06
C PHE A 99 31.79 -13.23 28.48
N THR A 100 32.51 -12.50 27.65
CA THR A 100 33.86 -12.03 27.95
C THR A 100 33.92 -10.54 27.65
N ALA A 101 34.86 -9.83 28.28
CA ALA A 101 35.10 -8.43 27.96
C ALA A 101 35.35 -8.21 26.45
N GLU A 102 36.00 -9.15 25.77
CA GLU A 102 36.29 -9.08 24.33
C GLU A 102 35.06 -9.32 23.42
N SER A 103 33.98 -9.88 23.95
CA SER A 103 32.77 -10.25 23.19
C SER A 103 31.48 -9.66 23.76
N ALA A 104 31.60 -8.77 24.75
CA ALA A 104 30.47 -8.10 25.38
C ALA A 104 29.73 -7.25 24.35
N PRO A 105 28.40 -7.39 24.24
CA PRO A 105 27.62 -6.60 23.31
C PRO A 105 27.50 -5.15 23.79
N PHE A 106 27.39 -4.23 22.85
CA PHE A 106 27.46 -2.80 23.11
C PHE A 106 26.35 -2.29 24.05
N ASP A 107 25.13 -2.79 23.85
CA ASP A 107 23.96 -2.46 24.66
C ASP A 107 24.13 -2.83 26.14
N LEU A 108 24.78 -3.97 26.42
CA LEU A 108 25.11 -4.40 27.76
C LEU A 108 26.16 -3.47 28.43
N VAL A 109 27.18 -3.04 27.68
CA VAL A 109 28.19 -2.07 28.17
C VAL A 109 27.56 -0.70 28.43
N MET A 110 26.67 -0.24 27.55
CA MET A 110 25.93 1.00 27.73
C MET A 110 25.02 0.97 28.96
N GLU A 111 24.43 -0.19 29.25
CA GLU A 111 23.60 -0.38 30.43
C GLU A 111 24.40 -0.17 31.72
N GLU A 112 25.62 -0.70 31.80
CA GLU A 112 26.54 -0.46 32.93
C GLU A 112 26.87 1.03 33.07
N ILE A 113 27.25 1.70 31.96
CA ILE A 113 27.58 3.13 31.96
C ILE A 113 26.42 3.97 32.48
N GLN A 114 25.19 3.65 32.05
CA GLN A 114 23.99 4.36 32.48
C GLN A 114 23.68 4.13 33.96
N LEU A 115 23.70 2.87 34.41
CA LEU A 115 23.47 2.53 35.82
C LEU A 115 24.50 3.16 36.76
N ARG A 116 25.77 3.21 36.36
CA ARG A 116 26.81 3.92 37.12
C ARG A 116 26.51 5.41 37.25
N ARG A 117 26.04 6.05 36.18
CA ARG A 117 25.62 7.47 36.21
C ARG A 117 24.41 7.69 37.13
N GLU A 118 23.44 6.78 37.12
CA GLU A 118 22.28 6.81 38.03
C GLU A 118 22.72 6.69 39.50
N CYS A 119 23.73 5.88 39.79
CA CYS A 119 24.39 5.80 41.10
C CYS A 119 25.28 7.02 41.44
N GLY A 120 25.29 8.07 40.61
CA GLY A 120 26.09 9.27 40.82
C GLY A 120 27.58 9.13 40.48
N GLN A 121 27.98 8.05 39.80
CA GLN A 121 29.36 7.88 39.31
C GLN A 121 29.53 8.57 37.94
N THR A 122 30.76 8.99 37.64
CA THR A 122 31.13 9.58 36.35
C THR A 122 32.04 8.62 35.59
N PRO A 123 31.50 7.66 34.82
CA PRO A 123 32.32 6.76 34.00
C PRO A 123 33.12 7.58 32.97
N GLU A 124 34.42 7.32 32.86
CA GLU A 124 35.33 7.99 31.93
C GLU A 124 35.58 7.14 30.67
N HIS A 125 35.87 7.79 29.55
CA HIS A 125 36.12 7.10 28.26
C HIS A 125 37.29 6.11 28.35
N GLU A 126 38.39 6.51 29.00
CA GLU A 126 39.63 5.73 29.09
C GLU A 126 39.40 4.37 29.77
N ASP A 127 38.55 4.33 30.80
CA ASP A 127 38.21 3.09 31.53
C ASP A 127 37.51 2.05 30.64
N TYR A 128 36.66 2.50 29.71
CA TYR A 128 35.89 1.61 28.84
C TYR A 128 36.62 1.28 27.54
N GLN A 129 37.51 2.17 27.07
CA GLN A 129 38.39 1.93 25.93
C GLN A 129 39.29 0.72 26.16
N ASP A 130 39.92 0.64 27.34
CA ASP A 130 40.84 -0.45 27.67
C ASP A 130 40.11 -1.76 27.96
N ARG A 131 38.92 -1.70 28.56
CA ARG A 131 38.09 -2.88 28.87
C ARG A 131 37.41 -3.48 27.64
N PHE A 132 36.99 -2.64 26.68
CA PHE A 132 36.18 -3.04 25.52
C PHE A 132 36.74 -2.48 24.20
N PRO A 133 37.97 -2.87 23.79
CA PRO A 133 38.66 -2.28 22.64
C PRO A 133 37.94 -2.52 21.30
N HIS A 134 37.11 -3.57 21.18
CA HIS A 134 36.29 -3.84 20.00
C HIS A 134 35.15 -2.82 19.80
N LEU A 135 34.73 -2.14 20.87
CA LEU A 135 33.64 -1.15 20.87
C LEU A 135 34.11 0.30 20.80
N GLU A 136 35.42 0.54 20.83
CA GLU A 136 36.03 1.88 20.87
C GLU A 136 35.48 2.82 19.78
N ARG A 137 35.30 2.31 18.56
CA ARG A 137 34.78 3.09 17.43
C ARG A 137 33.37 3.65 17.69
N VAL A 138 32.58 2.96 18.53
CA VAL A 138 31.19 3.31 18.86
C VAL A 138 31.09 4.05 20.20
N LEU A 139 31.94 3.74 21.18
CA LEU A 139 31.97 4.40 22.49
C LEU A 139 32.53 5.82 22.42
N LYS A 140 33.59 6.05 21.64
CA LYS A 140 34.27 7.34 21.57
C LYS A 140 33.36 8.55 21.24
N PRO A 141 32.51 8.51 20.20
CA PRO A 141 31.60 9.61 19.91
C PRO A 141 30.59 9.90 21.03
N LEU A 142 30.27 8.91 21.87
CA LEU A 142 29.28 9.06 22.94
C LEU A 142 29.87 9.83 24.12
N PHE A 143 31.10 9.52 24.53
CA PHE A 143 31.78 10.28 25.59
C PHE A 143 32.18 11.70 25.16
N ASP A 144 32.39 11.96 23.86
CA ASP A 144 32.71 13.27 23.30
C ASP A 144 31.51 14.24 23.20
N SER A 145 30.27 13.75 23.39
CA SER A 145 29.05 14.57 23.33
C SER A 145 28.79 15.39 24.61
N SER A 146 28.15 16.58 24.51
CA SER A 146 28.15 17.57 25.60
C SER A 146 27.45 17.05 26.88
N PRO A 147 27.88 17.48 28.09
CA PRO A 147 27.24 17.10 29.35
C PRO A 147 25.74 17.45 29.44
N GLU A 148 25.28 18.44 28.67
CA GLU A 148 23.88 18.88 28.64
C GLU A 148 22.97 17.90 27.88
N GLN A 149 23.46 17.22 26.84
CA GLN A 149 22.73 16.13 26.18
C GLN A 149 22.65 14.89 27.10
N HIS A 150 23.72 14.60 27.84
CA HIS A 150 23.79 13.51 28.81
C HIS A 150 22.88 13.70 30.03
N ALA A 151 22.70 14.94 30.50
CA ALA A 151 21.84 15.25 31.65
C ALA A 151 20.33 15.05 31.38
N SER A 152 19.91 15.04 30.11
CA SER A 152 18.53 14.71 29.71
C SER A 152 18.22 13.21 29.78
N ILE A 153 19.25 12.35 29.65
CA ILE A 153 19.15 10.88 29.71
C ILE A 153 19.12 10.39 31.17
N ALA A 154 19.76 11.12 32.08
CA ALA A 154 19.94 10.73 33.48
C ALA A 154 18.80 11.17 34.44
N LYS A 155 17.73 11.80 33.95
CA LYS A 155 16.67 12.40 34.79
C LYS A 155 15.33 11.66 34.79
N THR A 156 15.28 10.44 34.25
CA THR A 156 14.05 9.64 34.28
C THR A 156 14.27 8.44 35.20
N PRO A 157 13.63 8.39 36.39
CA PRO A 157 13.79 7.24 37.28
C PRO A 157 13.35 5.96 36.57
N ARG A 158 14.15 4.89 36.68
CA ARG A 158 13.78 3.55 36.21
C ARG A 158 12.51 3.10 36.94
N ARG A 159 11.49 2.78 36.14
CA ARG A 159 10.14 2.45 36.58
C ARG A 159 10.07 0.96 36.89
N GLY A 160 9.47 0.60 38.02
CA GLY A 160 9.12 -0.80 38.31
C GLY A 160 8.05 -1.33 37.35
N PRO A 161 7.84 -2.66 37.30
CA PRO A 161 6.82 -3.27 36.45
C PRO A 161 5.43 -2.66 36.72
N PRO A 162 4.55 -2.57 35.69
CA PRO A 162 3.19 -2.07 35.86
C PRO A 162 2.47 -2.85 36.97
N THR A 163 1.76 -2.15 37.84
CA THR A 163 1.05 -2.77 38.97
C THR A 163 -0.03 -3.73 38.45
N GLU A 164 0.09 -5.02 38.75
CA GLU A 164 -0.88 -6.00 38.30
C GLU A 164 -2.18 -5.92 39.12
N LEU A 165 -3.30 -5.76 38.40
CA LEU A 165 -4.64 -5.75 39.00
C LEU A 165 -5.27 -7.15 38.98
N LYS A 166 -5.80 -7.57 40.13
CA LYS A 166 -6.50 -8.85 40.28
C LYS A 166 -7.86 -8.82 39.59
N VAL A 167 -8.28 -9.96 39.02
CA VAL A 167 -9.64 -10.14 38.50
C VAL A 167 -10.66 -9.93 39.62
N GLY A 168 -11.71 -9.13 39.34
CA GLY A 168 -12.71 -8.70 40.31
C GLY A 168 -12.31 -7.48 41.15
N ALA A 169 -11.07 -6.97 41.02
CA ALA A 169 -10.70 -5.71 41.63
C ALA A 169 -11.47 -4.55 40.99
N VAL A 170 -11.78 -3.53 41.79
CA VAL A 170 -12.37 -2.29 41.32
C VAL A 170 -11.33 -1.18 41.44
N VAL A 171 -11.00 -0.56 40.32
CA VAL A 171 -10.10 0.60 40.26
C VAL A 171 -10.89 1.76 39.65
N ASP A 172 -11.07 2.83 40.43
CA ASP A 172 -11.95 3.96 40.09
C ASP A 172 -13.38 3.49 39.72
N ASP A 173 -13.84 3.67 38.49
CA ASP A 173 -15.16 3.27 37.98
C ASP A 173 -15.13 1.89 37.27
N PHE A 174 -14.00 1.18 37.31
CA PHE A 174 -13.75 0.00 36.49
C PHE A 174 -13.60 -1.27 37.32
N GLU A 175 -14.47 -2.26 37.07
CA GLU A 175 -14.34 -3.62 37.58
C GLU A 175 -13.54 -4.47 36.59
N ILE A 176 -12.40 -5.04 37.02
CA ILE A 176 -11.54 -5.87 36.18
C ILE A 176 -12.19 -7.24 35.95
N ILE A 177 -12.46 -7.58 34.69
CA ILE A 177 -13.07 -8.87 34.29
C ILE A 177 -11.99 -9.89 33.94
N GLN A 178 -11.03 -9.52 33.10
CA GLN A 178 -9.93 -10.39 32.68
C GLN A 178 -8.76 -9.57 32.16
N LYS A 179 -7.54 -10.11 32.24
CA LYS A 179 -6.36 -9.57 31.56
C LYS A 179 -6.47 -9.89 30.06
N LEU A 180 -6.31 -8.88 29.21
CA LEU A 180 -6.33 -9.03 27.74
C LEU A 180 -4.91 -9.07 27.16
N GLY A 181 -3.97 -8.35 27.77
CA GLY A 181 -2.60 -8.29 27.32
C GLY A 181 -1.67 -7.69 28.35
N GLU A 182 -0.39 -8.02 28.21
CA GLU A 182 0.69 -7.58 29.07
C GLU A 182 1.81 -6.98 28.23
N GLY A 183 2.30 -5.81 28.64
CA GLY A 183 3.42 -5.15 28.02
C GLY A 183 4.37 -4.59 29.06
N ALA A 184 5.61 -4.30 28.64
CA ALA A 184 6.68 -3.82 29.52
C ALA A 184 6.33 -2.52 30.27
N PHE A 185 5.39 -1.73 29.73
CA PHE A 185 5.03 -0.41 30.27
C PHE A 185 3.57 -0.32 30.76
N ALA A 186 2.71 -1.28 30.41
CA ALA A 186 1.30 -1.26 30.74
C ALA A 186 0.66 -2.65 30.66
N HIS A 187 -0.36 -2.86 31.48
CA HIS A 187 -1.26 -4.01 31.37
C HIS A 187 -2.58 -3.57 30.76
N VAL A 188 -3.16 -4.39 29.87
CA VAL A 188 -4.46 -4.13 29.26
C VAL A 188 -5.46 -5.14 29.80
N TYR A 189 -6.56 -4.65 30.35
CA TYR A 189 -7.63 -5.44 30.94
C TYR A 189 -8.95 -5.23 30.20
N LEU A 190 -9.78 -6.26 30.14
CA LEU A 190 -11.20 -6.09 29.91
C LEU A 190 -11.80 -5.66 31.24
N ALA A 191 -12.45 -4.50 31.24
CA ALA A 191 -13.10 -3.98 32.43
C ALA A 191 -14.56 -3.62 32.16
N ARG A 192 -15.40 -3.72 33.19
CA ARG A 192 -16.75 -3.17 33.18
C ARG A 192 -16.70 -1.77 33.77
N GLN A 193 -17.11 -0.77 32.99
CA GLN A 193 -17.37 0.55 33.53
C GLN A 193 -18.73 0.54 34.26
N ASN A 194 -18.72 0.71 35.58
CA ASN A 194 -19.91 0.53 36.41
C ASN A 194 -20.97 1.60 36.15
N SER A 195 -20.56 2.87 36.04
CA SER A 195 -21.47 4.00 35.78
C SER A 195 -22.30 3.85 34.49
N MET A 196 -21.75 3.19 33.47
CA MET A 196 -22.35 3.07 32.13
C MET A 196 -22.77 1.64 31.79
N SER A 197 -22.47 0.65 32.65
CA SER A 197 -22.73 -0.77 32.42
C SER A 197 -22.22 -1.28 31.06
N ARG A 198 -21.03 -0.83 30.65
CA ARG A 198 -20.40 -1.21 29.37
C ARG A 198 -19.04 -1.86 29.57
N LEU A 199 -18.62 -2.67 28.60
CA LEU A 199 -17.27 -3.23 28.53
C LEU A 199 -16.32 -2.23 27.86
N VAL A 200 -15.11 -2.12 28.41
CA VAL A 200 -14.01 -1.29 27.89
C VAL A 200 -12.70 -2.07 27.96
N ALA A 201 -11.76 -1.73 27.07
CA ALA A 201 -10.37 -2.11 27.26
C ALA A 201 -9.70 -1.03 28.11
N LEU A 202 -9.12 -1.41 29.24
CA LEU A 202 -8.49 -0.54 30.23
C LEU A 202 -6.98 -0.82 30.24
N LYS A 203 -6.20 0.12 29.70
CA LYS A 203 -4.74 0.12 29.76
C LYS A 203 -4.32 0.82 31.06
N VAL A 204 -3.53 0.13 31.87
CA VAL A 204 -3.06 0.57 33.19
C VAL A 204 -1.55 0.67 33.16
N ALA A 205 -1.04 1.87 33.43
CA ALA A 205 0.39 2.17 33.40
C ALA A 205 0.80 2.95 34.66
N ASN A 206 2.08 2.89 35.00
CA ASN A 206 2.66 3.63 36.14
C ASN A 206 3.10 5.06 35.75
N ASP A 207 2.94 5.49 34.49
CA ASP A 207 3.21 6.87 34.03
C ASP A 207 2.32 7.30 32.86
N THR A 208 2.14 8.60 32.71
CA THR A 208 1.70 9.30 31.50
C THR A 208 2.77 9.25 30.41
N GLY A 209 2.49 8.53 29.33
CA GLY A 209 3.05 8.90 28.01
C GLY A 209 2.23 10.03 27.37
N ASP A 210 2.77 10.70 26.36
CA ASP A 210 2.03 11.67 25.51
C ASP A 210 1.04 10.98 24.54
N GLU A 211 1.03 9.64 24.50
CA GLU A 211 0.17 8.78 23.65
C GLU A 211 -1.34 9.09 23.71
N PRO A 212 -1.98 9.34 24.88
CA PRO A 212 -3.44 9.48 24.97
C PRO A 212 -4.00 10.74 24.32
N GLN A 213 -3.25 11.85 24.30
CA GLN A 213 -3.74 13.13 23.79
C GLN A 213 -3.84 13.16 22.26
N ALA A 214 -2.97 12.44 21.55
CA ALA A 214 -3.04 12.30 20.10
C ALA A 214 -4.25 11.43 19.71
N LEU A 215 -4.45 10.31 20.41
CA LEU A 215 -5.52 9.36 20.12
C LEU A 215 -6.93 9.87 20.45
N ALA A 216 -7.08 10.72 21.47
CA ALA A 216 -8.36 11.29 21.87
C ALA A 216 -9.00 12.20 20.80
N GLN A 217 -8.23 12.61 19.78
CA GLN A 217 -8.69 13.51 18.72
C GLN A 217 -9.37 12.76 17.56
N PHE A 218 -9.25 11.44 17.49
CA PHE A 218 -9.76 10.65 16.36
C PHE A 218 -11.14 10.06 16.64
N ASP A 219 -12.07 10.33 15.71
CA ASP A 219 -13.33 9.59 15.56
C ASP A 219 -13.36 9.01 14.13
N HIS A 220 -12.74 7.83 13.97
CA HIS A 220 -12.56 7.18 12.67
C HIS A 220 -12.97 5.69 12.75
N PRO A 221 -13.69 5.13 11.76
CA PRO A 221 -14.17 3.74 11.81
C PRO A 221 -13.05 2.69 11.87
N ASN A 222 -11.84 3.05 11.43
CA ASN A 222 -10.65 2.18 11.41
C ASN A 222 -9.55 2.58 12.41
N ILE A 223 -9.86 3.45 13.39
CA ILE A 223 -8.97 3.76 14.52
C ILE A 223 -9.74 3.42 15.81
N VAL A 224 -9.07 2.78 16.77
CA VAL A 224 -9.67 2.45 18.06
C VAL A 224 -9.98 3.74 18.82
N ARG A 225 -11.22 3.88 19.25
CA ARG A 225 -11.66 5.07 19.96
C ARG A 225 -11.16 5.06 21.40
N VAL A 226 -10.40 6.08 21.76
CA VAL A 226 -10.09 6.41 23.17
C VAL A 226 -11.26 7.19 23.75
N PHE A 227 -11.76 6.76 24.91
CA PHE A 227 -12.86 7.46 25.57
C PHE A 227 -12.37 8.60 26.46
N ASP A 228 -11.33 8.35 27.26
CA ASP A 228 -10.83 9.27 28.29
C ASP A 228 -9.55 8.71 28.93
N GLN A 229 -8.83 9.56 29.67
CA GLN A 229 -7.65 9.20 30.45
C GLN A 229 -7.82 9.72 31.89
N ARG A 230 -7.48 8.89 32.88
CA ARG A 230 -7.55 9.25 34.31
C ARG A 230 -6.26 8.93 35.03
N GLN A 231 -5.87 9.79 35.95
CA GLN A 231 -4.82 9.54 36.91
C GLN A 231 -5.48 9.23 38.26
N VAL A 232 -5.14 8.09 38.84
CA VAL A 232 -5.77 7.57 40.05
C VAL A 232 -4.69 7.17 41.04
N ALA A 233 -4.76 7.72 42.25
CA ALA A 233 -3.88 7.29 43.34
C ALA A 233 -4.45 6.00 43.96
N VAL A 234 -3.67 4.92 43.89
CA VAL A 234 -4.00 3.63 44.52
C VAL A 234 -3.13 3.46 45.76
N ARG A 235 -3.73 3.01 46.85
CA ARG A 235 -3.00 2.61 48.06
C ARG A 235 -2.44 1.21 47.84
N ASP A 236 -1.13 1.10 47.96
CA ASP A 236 -0.47 -0.19 47.92
C ASP A 236 -0.62 -0.86 49.31
N ASP A 237 -1.46 -1.90 49.39
CA ASP A 237 -1.75 -2.58 50.66
C ASP A 237 -0.54 -3.39 51.17
N GLU A 238 0.45 -3.69 50.31
CA GLU A 238 1.65 -4.48 50.66
C GLU A 238 2.91 -3.62 50.91
N ALA A 239 2.97 -2.39 50.37
CA ALA A 239 4.14 -1.50 50.46
C ALA A 239 3.94 -0.33 51.43
N HIS A 240 3.85 -0.60 52.74
CA HIS A 240 4.09 0.37 53.83
C HIS A 240 3.49 1.79 53.65
N GLY A 241 2.29 1.91 53.05
CA GLY A 241 1.56 3.18 52.96
C GLY A 241 2.04 4.18 51.90
N ASN A 242 2.84 3.76 50.91
CA ASN A 242 3.10 4.61 49.74
C ASN A 242 1.87 4.65 48.81
N LEU A 243 1.61 5.85 48.26
CA LEU A 243 0.59 6.07 47.23
C LEU A 243 1.24 5.84 45.87
N SER A 244 0.73 4.85 45.13
CA SER A 244 1.16 4.59 43.75
C SER A 244 0.18 5.28 42.81
N GLU A 245 0.68 6.16 41.93
CA GLU A 245 -0.15 6.81 40.92
C GLU A 245 -0.28 5.91 39.70
N LEU A 246 -1.51 5.51 39.39
CA LEU A 246 -1.85 4.74 38.20
C LEU A 246 -2.46 5.66 37.15
N TYR A 247 -2.04 5.45 35.91
CA TYR A 247 -2.61 6.08 34.75
C TYR A 247 -3.49 5.07 34.02
N LEU A 248 -4.77 5.41 33.92
CA LEU A 248 -5.81 4.62 33.31
C LEU A 248 -6.18 5.24 31.97
N LEU A 249 -6.00 4.50 30.89
CA LEU A 249 -6.51 4.83 29.57
C LEU A 249 -7.58 3.81 29.22
N TYR A 250 -8.83 4.24 29.06
CA TYR A 250 -9.91 3.32 28.67
C TYR A 250 -10.44 3.63 27.28
N MET A 251 -10.47 2.58 26.48
CA MET A 251 -10.75 2.62 25.05
C MET A 251 -11.83 1.62 24.69
N GLN A 252 -12.29 1.73 23.45
CA GLN A 252 -13.26 0.79 22.89
C GLN A 252 -12.71 -0.64 22.94
N PHE A 253 -13.51 -1.57 23.50
CA PHE A 253 -13.20 -2.99 23.48
C PHE A 253 -13.64 -3.61 22.15
N HIS A 254 -12.76 -4.40 21.54
CA HIS A 254 -13.00 -5.11 20.28
C HIS A 254 -12.87 -6.62 20.50
N PRO A 255 -13.97 -7.38 20.38
CA PRO A 255 -13.98 -8.80 20.76
C PRO A 255 -13.54 -9.76 19.65
N GLY A 256 -13.25 -9.27 18.44
CA GLY A 256 -12.85 -10.09 17.29
C GLY A 256 -11.37 -10.49 17.29
N GLY A 257 -10.63 -10.20 18.36
CA GLY A 257 -9.21 -10.53 18.48
C GLY A 257 -8.30 -9.56 17.74
N THR A 258 -7.11 -10.02 17.38
CA THR A 258 -6.09 -9.21 16.68
C THR A 258 -5.72 -9.81 15.33
N LEU A 259 -5.17 -9.00 14.43
CA LEU A 259 -4.67 -9.49 13.14
C LEU A 259 -3.47 -10.45 13.31
N SER A 260 -2.73 -10.40 14.43
CA SER A 260 -1.70 -11.40 14.76
C SER A 260 -2.26 -12.81 14.82
N GLU A 261 -3.47 -12.97 15.36
CA GLU A 261 -4.13 -14.29 15.47
C GLU A 261 -4.54 -14.81 14.10
N VAL A 262 -4.99 -13.89 13.23
CA VAL A 262 -5.28 -14.21 11.81
C VAL A 262 -4.02 -14.65 11.09
N VAL A 263 -2.89 -13.95 11.27
CA VAL A 263 -1.60 -14.33 10.68
C VAL A 263 -1.17 -15.71 11.18
N ARG A 264 -1.28 -15.97 12.49
CA ARG A 264 -0.95 -17.27 13.10
C ARG A 264 -1.81 -18.39 12.52
N LEU A 265 -3.12 -18.18 12.39
CA LEU A 265 -4.02 -19.15 11.77
C LEU A 265 -3.69 -19.35 10.29
N ALA A 266 -3.48 -18.26 9.54
CA ALA A 266 -3.12 -18.32 8.13
C ALA A 266 -1.82 -19.11 7.87
N ARG A 267 -0.81 -18.98 8.74
CA ARG A 267 0.43 -19.78 8.67
C ARG A 267 0.19 -21.29 8.70
N SER A 268 -0.81 -21.74 9.47
CA SER A 268 -1.18 -23.16 9.56
C SER A 268 -1.95 -23.69 8.33
N VAL A 269 -2.46 -22.78 7.48
CA VAL A 269 -3.23 -23.12 6.28
C VAL A 269 -2.38 -22.90 5.02
N PRO A 270 -2.25 -23.90 4.12
CA PRO A 270 -1.55 -23.72 2.84
C PRO A 270 -2.14 -22.56 2.04
N LEU A 271 -1.29 -21.74 1.38
CA LEU A 271 -1.71 -20.53 0.67
C LEU A 271 -2.86 -20.75 -0.34
N VAL A 272 -2.88 -21.90 -1.02
CA VAL A 272 -3.94 -22.27 -1.99
C VAL A 272 -5.32 -22.45 -1.37
N ASN A 273 -5.38 -22.76 -0.06
CA ASN A 273 -6.59 -22.97 0.71
C ASN A 273 -6.93 -21.76 1.60
N ARG A 274 -6.20 -20.65 1.48
CA ARG A 274 -6.54 -19.42 2.19
C ARG A 274 -7.63 -18.68 1.42
N ASP A 275 -8.66 -18.28 2.13
CA ASP A 275 -9.76 -17.43 1.68
C ASP A 275 -10.31 -16.64 2.89
N GLY A 276 -11.36 -15.85 2.68
CA GLY A 276 -11.94 -15.06 3.77
C GLY A 276 -12.60 -15.89 4.88
N ASP A 277 -12.87 -17.18 4.68
CA ASP A 277 -13.36 -18.02 5.78
C ASP A 277 -12.26 -18.28 6.81
N VAL A 278 -10.99 -18.36 6.39
CA VAL A 278 -9.84 -18.41 7.32
C VAL A 278 -9.76 -17.15 8.18
N TYR A 279 -10.03 -15.98 7.58
CA TYR A 279 -10.07 -14.71 8.32
C TYR A 279 -11.19 -14.72 9.36
N LEU A 280 -12.40 -15.09 8.95
CA LEU A 280 -13.57 -15.13 9.84
C LEU A 280 -13.45 -16.21 10.91
N GLN A 281 -12.80 -17.33 10.63
CA GLN A 281 -12.56 -18.39 11.62
C GLN A 281 -11.76 -17.87 12.82
N SER A 282 -10.74 -17.03 12.59
CA SER A 282 -9.97 -16.40 13.66
C SER A 282 -10.85 -15.46 14.49
N VAL A 283 -11.68 -14.64 13.82
CA VAL A 283 -12.61 -13.71 14.48
C VAL A 283 -13.63 -14.48 15.32
N ASP A 284 -14.20 -15.54 14.78
CA ASP A 284 -15.22 -16.35 15.46
C ASP A 284 -14.65 -17.10 16.66
N GLN A 285 -13.39 -17.54 16.57
CA GLN A 285 -12.69 -18.10 17.72
C GLN A 285 -12.53 -17.07 18.84
N ALA A 286 -12.09 -15.85 18.52
CA ALA A 286 -11.95 -14.77 19.52
C ALA A 286 -13.30 -14.35 20.13
N LEU A 287 -14.37 -14.35 19.34
CA LEU A 287 -15.73 -14.10 19.85
C LEU A 287 -16.19 -15.19 20.83
N LEU A 288 -15.89 -16.46 20.54
CA LEU A 288 -16.20 -17.57 21.44
C LEU A 288 -15.41 -17.46 22.76
N GLU A 289 -14.11 -17.16 22.69
CA GLU A 289 -13.24 -16.99 23.85
C GLU A 289 -13.68 -15.80 24.74
N SER A 290 -14.18 -14.72 24.13
CA SER A 290 -14.72 -13.55 24.83
C SER A 290 -16.22 -13.65 25.17
N ALA A 291 -16.83 -14.82 24.96
CA ALA A 291 -18.25 -15.10 25.17
C ALA A 291 -19.20 -14.08 24.49
N GLN A 292 -18.82 -13.59 23.31
CA GLN A 292 -19.60 -12.69 22.48
C GLN A 292 -20.39 -13.44 21.40
N VAL A 293 -21.49 -12.83 20.96
CA VAL A 293 -22.37 -13.41 19.94
C VAL A 293 -21.86 -13.07 18.54
N VAL A 294 -21.80 -14.06 17.66
CA VAL A 294 -21.50 -13.86 16.25
C VAL A 294 -22.65 -13.10 15.58
N PRO A 295 -22.41 -12.00 14.86
CA PRO A 295 -23.47 -11.24 14.20
C PRO A 295 -24.20 -12.03 13.09
N ASP A 296 -25.53 -12.18 13.22
CA ASP A 296 -26.36 -12.99 12.30
C ASP A 296 -26.67 -12.35 10.93
N ARG A 297 -26.38 -11.05 10.74
CA ARG A 297 -26.78 -10.28 9.53
C ARG A 297 -25.76 -9.24 9.08
N SER A 298 -24.54 -9.71 8.83
CA SER A 298 -23.45 -8.83 8.42
C SER A 298 -23.15 -8.92 6.94
N THR A 299 -23.27 -7.78 6.24
CA THR A 299 -22.85 -7.66 4.84
C THR A 299 -21.34 -7.83 4.70
N THR A 300 -20.56 -7.33 5.66
CA THR A 300 -19.10 -7.47 5.71
C THR A 300 -18.70 -8.95 5.81
N ARG A 301 -19.27 -9.69 6.77
CA ARG A 301 -18.97 -11.11 6.93
C ARG A 301 -19.44 -11.93 5.73
N THR A 302 -20.59 -11.59 5.15
CA THR A 302 -21.09 -12.25 3.92
C THR A 302 -20.15 -12.00 2.74
N TRP A 303 -19.56 -10.80 2.63
CA TRP A 303 -18.60 -10.50 1.58
C TRP A 303 -17.26 -11.18 1.82
N LEU A 304 -16.76 -11.20 3.07
CA LEU A 304 -15.54 -11.89 3.45
C LEU A 304 -15.66 -13.40 3.17
N SER A 305 -16.80 -14.00 3.53
CA SER A 305 -17.07 -15.40 3.24
C SER A 305 -17.23 -15.62 1.73
N GLY A 306 -16.28 -16.32 1.12
CA GLY A 306 -16.19 -16.49 -0.33
C GLY A 306 -15.31 -15.48 -1.06
N CYS A 307 -14.63 -14.57 -0.34
CA CYS A 307 -13.61 -13.69 -0.92
C CYS A 307 -12.26 -14.41 -1.07
N GLU A 308 -11.57 -14.16 -2.17
CA GLU A 308 -10.20 -14.65 -2.38
C GLU A 308 -9.23 -14.01 -1.37
N TRP A 309 -8.27 -14.76 -0.86
CA TRP A 309 -7.34 -14.27 0.18
C TRP A 309 -6.62 -12.97 -0.18
N SER A 310 -6.14 -12.83 -1.42
CA SER A 310 -5.46 -11.61 -1.87
C SER A 310 -6.37 -10.37 -1.82
N LYS A 311 -7.68 -10.55 -2.03
CA LYS A 311 -8.66 -9.46 -1.90
C LYS A 311 -8.95 -9.14 -0.45
N VAL A 312 -8.99 -10.13 0.44
CA VAL A 312 -9.11 -9.91 1.88
C VAL A 312 -7.92 -9.10 2.39
N VAL A 313 -6.69 -9.49 2.00
CA VAL A 313 -5.47 -8.74 2.34
C VAL A 313 -5.54 -7.32 1.79
N ALA A 314 -5.91 -7.15 0.51
CA ALA A 314 -6.01 -5.83 -0.10
C ALA A 314 -7.08 -4.95 0.60
N TRP A 315 -8.20 -5.55 1.00
CA TRP A 315 -9.25 -4.87 1.74
C TRP A 315 -8.79 -4.44 3.13
N VAL A 316 -8.13 -5.32 3.89
CA VAL A 316 -7.51 -4.95 5.18
C VAL A 316 -6.54 -3.78 4.98
N GLY A 317 -5.67 -3.88 3.98
CA GLY A 317 -4.72 -2.82 3.66
C GLY A 317 -5.39 -1.50 3.28
N LEU A 318 -6.48 -1.54 2.52
CA LEU A 318 -7.26 -0.36 2.15
C LEU A 318 -7.81 0.35 3.39
N GLN A 319 -8.42 -0.40 4.31
CA GLN A 319 -8.96 0.17 5.57
C GLN A 319 -7.86 0.79 6.44
N LEU A 320 -6.71 0.11 6.55
CA LEU A 320 -5.59 0.58 7.37
C LEU A 320 -4.88 1.80 6.74
N ALA A 321 -4.72 1.82 5.42
CA ALA A 321 -4.13 2.94 4.71
C ALA A 321 -4.98 4.22 4.83
N ASP A 322 -6.30 4.08 4.84
CA ASP A 322 -7.25 5.18 5.07
C ASP A 322 -7.14 5.75 6.50
N SER A 323 -7.05 4.88 7.51
CA SER A 323 -6.82 5.31 8.90
C SER A 323 -5.46 5.98 9.09
N LEU A 324 -4.39 5.46 8.48
CA LEU A 324 -3.06 6.09 8.54
C LEU A 324 -3.09 7.47 7.89
N HIS A 325 -3.73 7.60 6.72
CA HIS A 325 -3.88 8.90 6.07
C HIS A 325 -4.58 9.92 6.97
N THR A 326 -5.68 9.53 7.60
CA THR A 326 -6.42 10.40 8.53
C THR A 326 -5.56 10.83 9.72
N ALA A 327 -4.75 9.92 10.26
CA ALA A 327 -3.83 10.26 11.35
C ALA A 327 -2.71 11.21 10.89
N HIS A 328 -2.15 10.96 9.70
CA HIS A 328 -1.11 11.79 9.09
C HIS A 328 -1.59 13.21 8.78
N GLU A 329 -2.83 13.37 8.29
CA GLU A 329 -3.43 14.70 8.08
C GLU A 329 -3.60 15.49 9.38
N ALA A 330 -3.77 14.80 10.52
CA ALA A 330 -3.78 15.40 11.85
C ALA A 330 -2.38 15.60 12.45
N GLY A 331 -1.30 15.28 11.71
CA GLY A 331 0.08 15.40 12.16
C GLY A 331 0.53 14.29 13.11
N VAL A 332 -0.20 13.18 13.19
CA VAL A 332 0.09 12.05 14.08
C VAL A 332 0.64 10.88 13.27
N LEU A 333 1.85 10.43 13.61
CA LEU A 333 2.48 9.22 13.06
C LEU A 333 2.23 8.03 13.99
N HIS A 334 2.02 6.84 13.42
CA HIS A 334 1.78 5.64 14.22
C HIS A 334 3.07 4.99 14.75
N ARG A 335 4.09 4.86 13.90
CA ARG A 335 5.45 4.33 14.19
C ARG A 335 5.54 2.88 14.69
N ASP A 336 4.43 2.19 14.90
CA ASP A 336 4.42 0.79 15.36
C ASP A 336 3.32 -0.01 14.67
N VAL A 337 3.20 0.14 13.35
CA VAL A 337 2.21 -0.61 12.55
C VAL A 337 2.64 -2.08 12.46
N LYS A 338 1.89 -2.96 13.15
CA LYS A 338 2.11 -4.41 13.20
C LYS A 338 0.79 -5.17 13.43
N PRO A 339 0.68 -6.47 13.09
CA PRO A 339 -0.55 -7.24 13.27
C PRO A 339 -1.13 -7.20 14.70
N ALA A 340 -0.29 -7.08 15.72
CA ALA A 340 -0.74 -7.04 17.12
C ALA A 340 -1.48 -5.74 17.46
N ASN A 341 -1.16 -4.64 16.77
CA ASN A 341 -1.78 -3.33 16.96
C ASN A 341 -2.98 -3.11 16.01
N VAL A 342 -3.45 -4.17 15.34
CA VAL A 342 -4.67 -4.15 14.52
C VAL A 342 -5.72 -5.01 15.20
N LEU A 343 -6.70 -4.37 15.83
CA LEU A 343 -7.82 -5.02 16.50
C LEU A 343 -8.97 -5.29 15.52
N LEU A 344 -9.72 -6.37 15.74
CA LEU A 344 -10.84 -6.75 14.89
C LEU A 344 -12.17 -6.60 15.64
N THR A 345 -13.15 -5.98 14.99
CA THR A 345 -14.54 -5.99 15.49
C THR A 345 -15.17 -7.38 15.37
N ALA A 346 -16.34 -7.58 15.98
CA ALA A 346 -17.13 -8.80 15.78
C ALA A 346 -17.51 -9.06 14.31
N GLU A 347 -17.49 -8.00 13.49
CA GLU A 347 -17.74 -8.07 12.05
C GLU A 347 -16.50 -8.39 11.22
N GLY A 348 -15.32 -8.47 11.84
CA GLY A 348 -14.04 -8.62 11.15
C GLY A 348 -13.52 -7.32 10.54
N LEU A 349 -14.03 -6.16 10.95
CA LEU A 349 -13.45 -4.86 10.53
C LEU A 349 -12.15 -4.58 11.29
N PRO A 350 -11.03 -4.25 10.59
CA PRO A 350 -9.76 -3.92 11.24
C PRO A 350 -9.72 -2.47 11.74
N GLN A 351 -9.12 -2.26 12.91
CA GLN A 351 -8.91 -0.94 13.53
C GLN A 351 -7.50 -0.83 14.12
N LEU A 352 -6.82 0.30 13.87
CA LEU A 352 -5.50 0.59 14.44
C LEU A 352 -5.60 0.97 15.92
N ALA A 353 -4.72 0.40 16.74
CA ALA A 353 -4.55 0.67 18.17
C ALA A 353 -3.10 1.05 18.48
N ASP A 354 -2.84 1.54 19.71
CA ASP A 354 -1.49 1.73 20.29
C ASP A 354 -0.53 2.56 19.40
N PHE A 355 -0.82 3.85 19.26
CA PHE A 355 0.05 4.78 18.53
C PHE A 355 1.29 5.11 19.36
N ASN A 356 2.47 4.78 18.83
CA ASN A 356 3.72 4.98 19.56
C ASN A 356 4.26 6.41 19.32
N VAL A 357 3.71 7.39 20.06
CA VAL A 357 4.03 8.82 19.92
C VAL A 357 5.46 9.16 20.41
N SER A 358 6.08 8.29 21.23
CA SER A 358 7.31 8.59 21.98
C SER A 358 8.62 8.21 21.28
N MET A 359 8.88 8.73 20.08
CA MET A 359 10.29 8.93 19.64
C MET A 359 10.87 10.27 20.10
N ALA A 360 10.06 11.16 20.69
CA ALA A 360 10.48 12.50 21.13
C ALA A 360 11.21 12.53 22.49
N GLY A 361 11.47 11.37 23.11
CA GLY A 361 12.23 11.29 24.36
C GLY A 361 13.00 9.99 24.44
N THR A 362 14.32 10.10 24.57
CA THR A 362 15.33 9.06 24.83
C THR A 362 15.12 8.36 26.18
N SER A 363 13.91 7.89 26.47
CA SER A 363 13.54 7.30 27.75
C SER A 363 13.50 5.77 27.67
N GLY A 364 14.46 5.12 28.33
CA GLY A 364 14.33 3.74 28.82
C GLY A 364 14.67 2.61 27.84
N ARG A 365 15.94 2.53 27.40
CA ARG A 365 16.44 1.44 26.52
C ARG A 365 16.32 0.02 27.10
N ALA A 366 16.21 -0.14 28.42
CA ALA A 366 16.08 -1.45 29.07
C ALA A 366 14.66 -2.07 28.96
N GLY A 367 13.59 -1.27 29.06
CA GLY A 367 12.21 -1.74 28.85
C GLY A 367 11.78 -1.75 27.39
N ALA A 368 12.49 -1.00 26.55
CA ALA A 368 12.29 -0.94 25.12
C ALA A 368 12.65 -2.28 24.44
N ALA A 369 13.59 -3.04 24.99
CA ALA A 369 14.01 -4.32 24.45
C ALA A 369 12.87 -5.35 24.37
N SER A 370 12.24 -5.71 25.49
CA SER A 370 11.19 -6.75 25.50
C SER A 370 9.95 -6.40 24.67
N SER A 371 9.67 -5.11 24.43
CA SER A 371 8.54 -4.65 23.62
C SER A 371 8.88 -4.37 22.14
N LEU A 372 10.16 -4.16 21.78
CA LEU A 372 10.55 -3.78 20.42
C LEU A 372 10.96 -4.96 19.53
N GLY A 373 11.12 -6.17 20.08
CA GLY A 373 11.70 -7.33 19.35
C GLY A 373 10.85 -7.73 18.16
N GLY A 374 9.57 -7.97 18.42
CA GLY A 374 8.57 -8.17 17.38
C GLY A 374 8.36 -6.98 16.45
N SER A 375 8.54 -5.73 16.93
CA SER A 375 8.29 -4.49 16.17
C SER A 375 9.38 -4.16 15.15
N VAL A 376 10.65 -4.44 15.46
CA VAL A 376 11.80 -4.14 14.56
C VAL A 376 11.62 -4.81 13.18
N GLY A 377 10.97 -5.97 13.14
CA GLY A 377 10.68 -6.67 11.90
C GLY A 377 9.78 -5.92 10.91
N TYR A 378 9.03 -4.92 11.36
CA TYR A 378 8.12 -4.10 10.54
C TYR A 378 8.67 -2.71 10.23
N MET A 379 9.71 -2.25 10.94
CA MET A 379 10.24 -0.88 10.80
C MET A 379 10.84 -0.61 9.42
N ALA A 380 10.70 0.62 8.94
CA ALA A 380 11.35 1.09 7.71
C ALA A 380 12.88 1.28 7.89
N PRO A 381 13.69 1.26 6.81
CA PRO A 381 15.13 1.49 6.90
C PRO A 381 15.54 2.77 7.65
N GLU A 382 14.88 3.89 7.35
CA GLU A 382 15.11 5.17 8.01
C GLU A 382 14.71 5.16 9.49
N HIS A 383 13.72 4.35 9.83
CA HIS A 383 13.29 4.15 11.22
C HIS A 383 14.34 3.34 11.99
N LEU A 384 14.88 2.28 11.39
CA LEU A 384 16.01 1.53 11.94
C LEU A 384 17.27 2.39 12.09
N ASP A 385 17.55 3.25 11.10
CA ASP A 385 18.69 4.16 11.14
C ASP A 385 18.55 5.22 12.25
N ALA A 386 17.34 5.71 12.52
CA ALA A 386 17.08 6.63 13.62
C ALA A 386 17.21 5.98 15.01
N MET A 387 16.95 4.68 15.12
CA MET A 387 17.16 3.92 16.37
C MET A 387 18.60 3.43 16.54
N SER A 388 19.36 3.34 15.45
CA SER A 388 20.74 2.88 15.47
C SER A 388 21.68 3.93 16.06
N ILE A 389 22.54 3.49 16.97
CA ILE A 389 23.54 4.34 17.62
C ILE A 389 24.80 4.48 16.76
N THR A 390 25.06 3.47 15.92
CA THR A 390 26.21 3.41 14.99
C THR A 390 25.97 4.25 13.74
N ARG A 391 24.72 4.58 13.42
CA ARG A 391 24.31 5.28 12.20
C ARG A 391 23.75 6.65 12.56
N LYS A 392 24.00 7.64 11.69
CA LYS A 392 23.56 9.03 11.89
C LYS A 392 22.17 9.25 11.29
N GLY A 393 21.20 8.39 11.60
CA GLY A 393 19.80 8.65 11.23
C GLY A 393 19.29 9.86 12.00
N ILE A 394 18.54 10.75 11.34
CA ILE A 394 17.89 11.87 12.01
C ILE A 394 16.45 11.42 12.32
N PRO A 395 15.99 11.46 13.59
CA PRO A 395 14.61 11.06 13.94
C PRO A 395 13.53 11.81 13.17
N GLU A 396 13.84 13.02 12.68
CA GLU A 396 12.98 13.87 11.85
C GLU A 396 12.76 13.30 10.43
N ASP A 397 13.63 12.41 9.96
CA ASP A 397 13.51 11.74 8.67
C ASP A 397 12.44 10.62 8.68
N VAL A 398 12.01 10.19 9.88
CA VAL A 398 10.96 9.18 10.06
C VAL A 398 9.58 9.83 9.93
N GLY A 399 9.15 9.99 8.68
CA GLY A 399 7.85 10.56 8.32
C GLY A 399 6.76 9.52 8.00
N GLU A 400 5.69 9.98 7.37
CA GLU A 400 4.50 9.18 6.98
C GLU A 400 4.84 7.93 6.16
N ALA A 401 5.86 8.03 5.30
CA ALA A 401 6.32 6.95 4.45
C ALA A 401 6.84 5.72 5.23
N ALA A 402 7.25 5.89 6.49
CA ALA A 402 7.67 4.79 7.36
C ALA A 402 6.46 3.93 7.80
N ASP A 403 5.33 4.55 8.11
CA ASP A 403 4.10 3.82 8.48
C ASP A 403 3.55 3.01 7.29
N LEU A 404 3.62 3.57 6.07
CA LEU A 404 3.21 2.87 4.84
C LEU A 404 4.11 1.68 4.54
N TYR A 405 5.40 1.79 4.83
CA TYR A 405 6.34 0.67 4.74
C TYR A 405 5.97 -0.44 5.73
N SER A 406 5.72 -0.09 7.00
CA SER A 406 5.33 -1.05 8.03
C SER A 406 4.00 -1.73 7.71
N LEU A 407 3.02 -0.99 7.17
CA LEU A 407 1.79 -1.56 6.63
C LEU A 407 2.08 -2.56 5.50
N ALA A 408 3.01 -2.26 4.59
CA ALA A 408 3.37 -3.19 3.51
C ALA A 408 4.00 -4.49 4.02
N VAL A 409 4.85 -4.42 5.05
CA VAL A 409 5.40 -5.62 5.73
C VAL A 409 4.28 -6.44 6.36
N LEU A 410 3.36 -5.80 7.09
CA LEU A 410 2.19 -6.43 7.71
C LEU A 410 1.32 -7.14 6.68
N LEU A 411 0.98 -6.48 5.57
CA LEU A 411 0.14 -7.05 4.52
C LEU A 411 0.84 -8.19 3.78
N TRP A 412 2.15 -8.09 3.57
CA TRP A 412 2.94 -9.17 3.00
C TRP A 412 2.92 -10.41 3.90
N GLU A 413 3.09 -10.21 5.20
CA GLU A 413 3.05 -11.28 6.19
C GLU A 413 1.64 -11.90 6.30
N LEU A 414 0.57 -11.10 6.27
CA LEU A 414 -0.79 -11.61 6.21
C LEU A 414 -1.03 -12.43 4.93
N TRP A 415 -0.50 -11.98 3.81
CA TRP A 415 -0.66 -12.66 2.52
C TRP A 415 0.10 -13.99 2.48
N GLN A 416 1.41 -13.95 2.73
CA GLN A 416 2.32 -15.08 2.54
C GLN A 416 2.45 -15.95 3.80
N GLY A 417 2.10 -15.45 4.98
CA GLY A 417 2.32 -16.08 6.28
C GLY A 417 3.74 -15.85 6.83
N LYS A 418 4.62 -15.21 6.06
CA LYS A 418 6.00 -14.88 6.42
C LYS A 418 6.33 -13.47 5.97
N ARG A 419 7.21 -12.79 6.70
CA ARG A 419 7.69 -11.44 6.36
C ARG A 419 8.43 -11.44 5.01
N PRO A 420 8.51 -10.30 4.31
CA PRO A 420 9.17 -10.18 3.00
C PRO A 420 10.69 -10.35 3.06
N PHE A 421 11.28 -10.20 4.24
CA PHE A 421 12.72 -10.31 4.47
C PHE A 421 13.02 -11.51 5.37
N ASP A 422 14.02 -12.30 4.99
CA ASP A 422 14.52 -13.38 5.82
C ASP A 422 15.49 -12.84 6.87
N CYS A 423 15.06 -12.89 8.14
CA CYS A 423 15.84 -12.49 9.31
C CYS A 423 15.89 -13.66 10.31
N SER A 424 16.08 -14.88 9.80
CA SER A 424 16.15 -16.12 10.60
C SER A 424 17.50 -16.31 11.33
N GLY A 425 18.36 -15.29 11.34
CA GLY A 425 19.53 -15.26 12.21
C GLY A 425 19.12 -14.91 13.64
N GLY A 426 19.23 -15.86 14.57
CA GLY A 426 19.25 -15.49 15.99
C GLY A 426 20.37 -14.46 16.19
N THR A 427 20.06 -13.31 16.76
CA THR A 427 21.02 -12.21 16.95
C THR A 427 21.33 -12.05 18.43
N PRO A 428 22.60 -11.96 18.84
CA PRO A 428 22.97 -11.97 20.25
C PRO A 428 22.76 -10.62 20.96
N SER A 429 22.44 -9.53 20.24
CA SER A 429 22.22 -8.18 20.82
C SER A 429 21.27 -7.31 19.99
N TRP A 430 20.69 -6.27 20.62
CA TRP A 430 19.81 -5.30 19.95
C TRP A 430 20.46 -4.56 18.81
N THR A 431 21.71 -4.15 19.00
CA THR A 431 22.47 -3.44 17.97
C THR A 431 22.71 -4.31 16.75
N GLU A 432 22.98 -5.61 16.96
CA GLU A 432 23.17 -6.54 15.85
C GLU A 432 21.85 -6.88 15.16
N LEU A 433 20.74 -6.99 15.91
CA LEU A 433 19.41 -7.14 15.35
C LEU A 433 19.03 -5.96 14.43
N LEU A 434 19.26 -4.72 14.85
CA LEU A 434 18.99 -3.53 14.02
C LEU A 434 19.83 -3.52 12.75
N GLU A 435 21.11 -3.86 12.85
CA GLU A 435 22.03 -3.92 11.70
C GLU A 435 21.66 -5.05 10.73
N GLU A 436 21.30 -6.24 11.23
CA GLU A 436 20.82 -7.35 10.41
C GLU A 436 19.52 -6.98 9.68
N GLN A 437 18.57 -6.39 10.41
CA GLN A 437 17.28 -5.99 9.86
C GLN A 437 17.45 -4.90 8.80
N HIS A 438 18.34 -3.95 9.00
CA HIS A 438 18.63 -2.97 7.95
C HIS A 438 19.31 -3.61 6.74
N ALA A 439 20.29 -4.48 6.96
CA ALA A 439 20.96 -5.20 5.88
C ALA A 439 19.98 -6.09 5.10
N ALA A 440 19.01 -6.70 5.77
CA ALA A 440 17.98 -7.53 5.14
C ALA A 440 17.10 -6.74 4.16
N ARG A 441 16.86 -5.46 4.45
CA ARG A 441 16.05 -4.56 3.59
C ARG A 441 16.79 -4.10 2.33
N GLN A 442 18.12 -4.28 2.30
CA GLN A 442 18.93 -4.05 1.10
C GLN A 442 19.02 -5.28 0.20
N ARG A 443 18.56 -6.45 0.66
CA ARG A 443 18.54 -7.70 -0.11
C ARG A 443 17.26 -7.79 -0.95
N GLU A 444 17.24 -8.70 -1.92
CA GLU A 444 16.03 -8.98 -2.69
C GLU A 444 14.93 -9.58 -1.80
N PHE A 445 13.69 -9.16 -2.06
CA PHE A 445 12.51 -9.68 -1.39
C PHE A 445 12.34 -11.18 -1.63
N LEU A 446 11.74 -11.87 -0.66
CA LEU A 446 11.25 -13.22 -0.89
C LEU A 446 10.30 -13.24 -2.08
N ILE A 447 10.47 -14.23 -2.96
CA ILE A 447 9.55 -14.43 -4.09
C ILE A 447 8.23 -14.96 -3.49
N PRO A 448 7.08 -14.33 -3.79
CA PRO A 448 5.78 -14.81 -3.30
C PRO A 448 5.51 -16.21 -3.86
N GLU A 449 4.88 -17.07 -3.05
CA GLU A 449 4.65 -18.47 -3.42
C GLU A 449 3.65 -18.63 -4.57
N ARG A 450 2.82 -17.60 -4.82
CA ARG A 450 1.77 -17.60 -5.84
C ARG A 450 1.51 -16.21 -6.42
N LEU A 451 1.37 -16.13 -7.76
CA LEU A 451 1.13 -14.90 -8.53
C LEU A 451 0.24 -15.14 -9.77
N ASP A 452 -0.80 -15.97 -9.63
CA ASP A 452 -1.57 -16.46 -10.77
C ASP A 452 -2.66 -15.46 -11.20
N THR A 453 -3.27 -14.76 -10.25
CA THR A 453 -4.40 -13.87 -10.49
C THR A 453 -3.97 -12.42 -10.74
N PRO A 454 -4.74 -11.62 -11.50
CA PRO A 454 -4.50 -10.18 -11.61
C PRO A 454 -4.47 -9.47 -10.25
N SER A 455 -5.35 -9.86 -9.33
CA SER A 455 -5.40 -9.32 -7.97
C SER A 455 -4.11 -9.56 -7.19
N GLU A 456 -3.54 -10.77 -7.25
CA GLU A 456 -2.25 -11.08 -6.62
C GLU A 456 -1.09 -10.29 -7.22
N ARG A 457 -1.05 -10.12 -8.56
CA ARG A 457 -0.01 -9.32 -9.21
C ARG A 457 -0.11 -7.84 -8.89
N VAL A 458 -1.32 -7.30 -8.80
CA VAL A 458 -1.52 -5.90 -8.38
C VAL A 458 -1.13 -5.76 -6.91
N LEU A 459 -1.61 -6.65 -6.03
CA LEU A 459 -1.23 -6.63 -4.61
C LEU A 459 0.28 -6.67 -4.43
N GLU A 460 0.97 -7.61 -5.08
CA GLU A 460 2.44 -7.72 -5.03
C GLU A 460 3.13 -6.46 -5.54
N SER A 461 2.67 -5.89 -6.67
CA SER A 461 3.23 -4.66 -7.23
C SER A 461 3.08 -3.48 -6.26
N VAL A 462 1.97 -3.39 -5.53
CA VAL A 462 1.72 -2.33 -4.55
C VAL A 462 2.59 -2.50 -3.32
N LEU A 463 2.64 -3.73 -2.77
CA LEU A 463 3.48 -4.01 -1.61
C LEU A 463 4.95 -3.81 -1.93
N ARG A 464 5.43 -4.23 -3.11
CA ARG A 464 6.80 -4.01 -3.55
C ARG A 464 7.16 -2.53 -3.67
N SER A 465 6.25 -1.69 -4.17
CA SER A 465 6.46 -0.23 -4.23
C SER A 465 6.53 0.37 -2.83
N ALA A 466 5.63 -0.01 -1.92
CA ALA A 466 5.63 0.47 -0.55
C ALA A 466 6.84 -0.03 0.28
N LEU A 467 7.45 -1.15 -0.10
CA LEU A 467 8.68 -1.69 0.48
C LEU A 467 9.97 -1.12 -0.14
N SER A 468 9.89 -0.06 -0.96
CA SER A 468 11.07 0.63 -1.50
C SER A 468 12.00 1.09 -0.36
N VAL A 469 13.31 0.87 -0.53
CA VAL A 469 14.32 1.36 0.45
C VAL A 469 14.30 2.88 0.51
N ASP A 470 14.29 3.55 -0.65
CA ASP A 470 14.12 4.99 -0.75
C ASP A 470 12.66 5.37 -0.43
N PRO A 471 12.41 6.20 0.61
CA PRO A 471 11.08 6.70 0.95
C PRO A 471 10.37 7.39 -0.23
N ALA A 472 11.10 8.06 -1.13
CA ALA A 472 10.52 8.74 -2.28
C ALA A 472 9.97 7.76 -3.35
N GLY A 473 10.38 6.50 -3.31
CA GLY A 473 9.87 5.44 -4.20
C GLY A 473 8.59 4.76 -3.71
N ARG A 474 8.09 5.14 -2.53
CA ARG A 474 6.88 4.57 -1.90
C ARG A 474 5.63 5.37 -2.33
N PRO A 475 4.42 4.84 -2.09
CA PRO A 475 3.20 5.62 -2.26
C PRO A 475 3.27 6.94 -1.49
N GLU A 476 2.82 8.03 -2.12
CA GLU A 476 2.92 9.39 -1.58
C GLU A 476 2.25 9.55 -0.21
N ASN A 477 1.11 8.87 -0.01
CA ASN A 477 0.31 8.91 1.21
C ASN A 477 -0.59 7.67 1.29
N GLY A 478 -1.29 7.51 2.42
CA GLY A 478 -2.22 6.40 2.65
C GLY A 478 -3.35 6.32 1.61
N THR A 479 -3.87 7.44 1.09
CA THR A 479 -4.88 7.37 0.01
C THR A 479 -4.31 6.80 -1.29
N ALA A 480 -3.08 7.18 -1.68
CA ALA A 480 -2.46 6.66 -2.91
C ALA A 480 -2.23 5.13 -2.82
N MET A 481 -1.78 4.66 -1.64
CA MET A 481 -1.68 3.23 -1.35
C MET A 481 -3.06 2.56 -1.36
N GLY A 482 -4.06 3.17 -0.72
CA GLY A 482 -5.44 2.69 -0.69
C GLY A 482 -6.07 2.54 -2.07
N GLY A 483 -5.93 3.54 -2.96
CA GLY A 483 -6.41 3.46 -4.34
C GLY A 483 -5.79 2.29 -5.13
N SER A 484 -4.51 2.03 -4.88
CA SER A 484 -3.79 0.90 -5.49
C SER A 484 -4.21 -0.45 -4.92
N LEU A 485 -4.51 -0.53 -3.62
CA LEU A 485 -5.07 -1.74 -2.99
C LEU A 485 -6.52 -1.99 -3.42
N ARG A 486 -7.32 -0.93 -3.59
CA ARG A 486 -8.66 -1.02 -4.18
C ARG A 486 -8.59 -1.63 -5.58
N LEU A 487 -7.60 -1.28 -6.39
CA LEU A 487 -7.42 -1.92 -7.70
C LEU A 487 -7.22 -3.44 -7.59
N ALA A 488 -6.51 -3.94 -6.57
CA ALA A 488 -6.35 -5.37 -6.33
C ALA A 488 -7.69 -6.07 -5.98
N MET A 489 -8.64 -5.35 -5.39
CA MET A 489 -9.98 -5.87 -5.10
C MET A 489 -10.88 -6.02 -6.34
N HIS A 490 -10.57 -5.32 -7.44
CA HIS A 490 -11.36 -5.30 -8.68
C HIS A 490 -10.60 -5.94 -9.87
N PRO A 491 -10.71 -7.27 -10.09
CA PRO A 491 -9.94 -7.98 -11.13
C PRO A 491 -10.19 -7.49 -12.56
N GLU A 492 -11.40 -7.00 -12.87
CA GLU A 492 -11.70 -6.44 -14.19
C GLU A 492 -10.94 -5.14 -14.43
N ALA A 493 -10.92 -4.25 -13.43
CA ALA A 493 -10.14 -3.02 -13.47
C ALA A 493 -8.64 -3.32 -13.50
N ALA A 494 -8.15 -4.23 -12.64
CA ALA A 494 -6.75 -4.65 -12.59
C ALA A 494 -6.19 -5.05 -13.97
N ARG A 495 -6.98 -5.74 -14.81
CA ARG A 495 -6.58 -6.14 -16.17
C ARG A 495 -6.32 -4.96 -17.12
N LEU A 496 -6.88 -3.78 -16.85
CA LEU A 496 -6.63 -2.57 -17.63
C LEU A 496 -5.24 -1.97 -17.29
N PHE A 497 -4.81 -2.08 -16.03
CA PHE A 497 -3.53 -1.56 -15.55
C PHE A 497 -2.38 -2.56 -15.70
N ASP A 498 -2.68 -3.87 -15.65
CA ASP A 498 -1.76 -4.98 -15.89
C ASP A 498 -2.29 -5.92 -17.00
N PRO A 499 -2.14 -5.51 -18.28
CA PRO A 499 -2.65 -6.29 -19.40
C PRO A 499 -1.84 -7.57 -19.59
N LYS A 500 -2.53 -8.70 -19.82
CA LYS A 500 -1.89 -10.00 -20.08
C LYS A 500 -0.89 -9.91 -21.24
N ALA A 501 0.25 -10.58 -21.09
CA ALA A 501 1.24 -10.70 -22.16
C ALA A 501 0.58 -11.23 -23.45
N GLY A 502 0.77 -10.53 -24.57
CA GLY A 502 0.18 -10.87 -25.87
C GLY A 502 -1.25 -10.37 -26.10
N SER A 503 -1.91 -9.76 -25.11
CA SER A 503 -3.19 -9.06 -25.34
C SER A 503 -3.02 -7.83 -26.24
N TRP A 504 -4.08 -7.44 -26.94
CA TRP A 504 -4.03 -6.28 -27.85
C TRP A 504 -3.69 -4.98 -27.10
N THR A 505 -4.16 -4.79 -25.87
CA THR A 505 -3.82 -3.61 -25.03
C THR A 505 -2.33 -3.60 -24.63
N HIS A 506 -1.74 -4.78 -24.39
CA HIS A 506 -0.31 -4.94 -24.16
C HIS A 506 0.51 -4.57 -25.41
N VAL A 507 0.10 -5.06 -26.58
CA VAL A 507 0.77 -4.79 -27.87
C VAL A 507 0.71 -3.30 -28.21
N LEU A 508 -0.49 -2.71 -28.21
CA LEU A 508 -0.67 -1.27 -28.49
C LEU A 508 0.08 -0.40 -27.48
N GLY A 509 0.18 -0.86 -26.23
CA GLY A 509 0.94 -0.19 -25.18
C GLY A 509 2.44 -0.03 -25.43
N ARG A 510 3.02 -0.84 -26.32
CA ARG A 510 4.43 -0.74 -26.74
C ARG A 510 4.64 0.14 -27.97
N ILE A 511 3.56 0.45 -28.68
CA ILE A 511 3.62 1.30 -29.87
C ILE A 511 3.59 2.76 -29.42
N SER A 512 4.43 3.58 -30.04
CA SER A 512 4.46 5.01 -29.73
C SER A 512 3.10 5.67 -30.02
N PRO A 513 2.60 6.58 -29.16
CA PRO A 513 1.35 7.32 -29.40
C PRO A 513 1.29 8.03 -30.77
N TRP A 514 2.46 8.44 -31.29
CA TRP A 514 2.59 9.01 -32.64
C TRP A 514 2.08 8.05 -33.71
N TRP A 515 2.59 6.81 -33.70
CA TRP A 515 2.26 5.82 -34.73
C TRP A 515 0.80 5.38 -34.64
N LEU A 516 0.28 5.21 -33.42
CA LEU A 516 -1.14 4.91 -33.22
C LEU A 516 -2.03 6.00 -33.81
N SER A 517 -1.65 7.27 -33.59
CA SER A 517 -2.41 8.41 -34.11
C SER A 517 -2.31 8.55 -35.62
N VAL A 518 -1.09 8.42 -36.17
CA VAL A 518 -0.84 8.45 -37.61
C VAL A 518 -1.65 7.37 -38.32
N VAL A 519 -1.63 6.13 -37.85
CA VAL A 519 -2.38 5.04 -38.47
C VAL A 519 -3.88 5.26 -38.34
N SER A 520 -4.37 5.64 -37.15
CA SER A 520 -5.80 5.86 -36.89
C SER A 520 -6.38 7.00 -37.73
N ILE A 521 -5.59 8.03 -38.03
CA ILE A 521 -6.04 9.19 -38.80
C ILE A 521 -5.84 8.97 -40.29
N LEU A 522 -4.64 8.58 -40.73
CA LEU A 522 -4.30 8.52 -42.15
C LEU A 522 -4.99 7.37 -42.88
N LEU A 523 -5.10 6.19 -42.27
CA LEU A 523 -5.63 5.01 -42.96
C LEU A 523 -7.07 5.21 -43.44
N PRO A 524 -8.03 5.67 -42.61
CA PRO A 524 -9.39 5.94 -43.07
C PRO A 524 -9.47 7.10 -44.09
N ASN A 525 -8.64 8.13 -43.91
CA ASN A 525 -8.61 9.30 -44.80
C ASN A 525 -8.09 8.94 -46.20
N ILE A 526 -7.03 8.13 -46.29
CA ILE A 526 -6.49 7.65 -47.56
C ILE A 526 -7.52 6.77 -48.27
N ALA A 527 -8.16 5.84 -47.55
CA ALA A 527 -9.19 4.98 -48.12
C ALA A 527 -10.39 5.78 -48.65
N ALA A 528 -10.89 6.74 -47.87
CA ALA A 528 -11.99 7.61 -48.27
C ALA A 528 -11.62 8.48 -49.47
N GLY A 529 -10.44 9.11 -49.44
CA GLY A 529 -9.93 9.94 -50.53
C GLY A 529 -9.74 9.15 -51.82
N PHE A 530 -9.24 7.91 -51.74
CA PHE A 530 -9.09 7.02 -52.89
C PHE A 530 -10.44 6.68 -53.52
N ILE A 531 -11.42 6.20 -52.73
CA ILE A 531 -12.77 5.88 -53.23
C ILE A 531 -13.42 7.13 -53.86
N ASN A 532 -13.29 8.28 -53.19
CA ASN A 532 -13.85 9.54 -53.66
C ASN A 532 -13.21 10.03 -54.97
N TYR A 533 -11.89 9.86 -55.13
CA TYR A 533 -11.20 10.20 -56.37
C TYR A 533 -11.75 9.39 -57.55
N PHE A 534 -11.84 8.06 -57.42
CA PHE A 534 -12.37 7.22 -58.49
C PHE A 534 -13.83 7.49 -58.81
N TYR A 535 -14.65 7.72 -57.77
CA TYR A 535 -16.04 8.12 -57.94
C TYR A 535 -16.17 9.44 -58.72
N ASN A 536 -15.48 10.49 -58.29
CA ASN A 536 -15.55 11.80 -58.95
C ASN A 536 -14.95 11.79 -60.37
N HIS A 537 -13.89 11.01 -60.59
CA HIS A 537 -13.26 10.85 -61.91
C HIS A 537 -14.15 10.09 -62.90
N SER A 538 -14.93 9.11 -62.43
CA SER A 538 -15.81 8.29 -63.29
C SER A 538 -17.16 8.95 -63.56
N GLU A 539 -17.76 9.62 -62.57
CA GLU A 539 -19.15 10.10 -62.64
C GLU A 539 -19.27 11.61 -62.85
N ILE A 540 -18.47 12.41 -62.14
CA ILE A 540 -18.67 13.85 -62.06
C ILE A 540 -17.86 14.59 -63.13
N MET A 541 -16.63 14.13 -63.42
CA MET A 541 -15.71 14.85 -64.30
C MET A 541 -15.76 14.43 -65.77
N PRO A 542 -16.06 15.36 -66.71
CA PRO A 542 -15.92 15.14 -68.14
C PRO A 542 -14.48 14.80 -68.55
N GLU A 543 -14.31 14.05 -69.64
CA GLU A 543 -12.99 13.55 -70.07
C GLU A 543 -11.92 14.64 -70.25
N GLY A 544 -12.32 15.82 -70.74
CA GLY A 544 -11.42 16.97 -70.93
C GLY A 544 -10.94 17.63 -69.63
N MET A 545 -11.60 17.36 -68.49
CA MET A 545 -11.33 18.01 -67.19
C MET A 545 -10.63 17.07 -66.20
N ARG A 546 -10.50 15.78 -66.52
CA ARG A 546 -9.82 14.77 -65.69
C ARG A 546 -8.36 15.12 -65.36
N PRO A 547 -7.51 15.59 -66.30
CA PRO A 547 -6.14 15.97 -65.97
C PRO A 547 -6.04 17.09 -64.93
N SER A 548 -7.02 18.00 -64.91
CA SER A 548 -7.08 19.06 -63.91
C SER A 548 -7.49 18.53 -62.53
N LEU A 549 -8.39 17.53 -62.46
CA LEU A 549 -8.70 16.83 -61.21
C LEU A 549 -7.44 16.15 -60.65
N ASP A 550 -6.62 15.53 -61.51
CA ASP A 550 -5.37 14.89 -61.12
C ASP A 550 -4.37 15.91 -60.55
N GLU A 551 -4.18 17.04 -61.22
CA GLU A 551 -3.33 18.14 -60.72
C GLU A 551 -3.83 18.67 -59.37
N PHE A 552 -5.13 18.92 -59.23
CA PHE A 552 -5.72 19.39 -57.97
C PHE A 552 -5.52 18.37 -56.85
N ALA A 553 -5.77 17.08 -57.10
CA ALA A 553 -5.60 16.03 -56.12
C ALA A 553 -4.14 15.95 -55.64
N ILE A 554 -3.16 16.06 -56.54
CA ILE A 554 -1.73 16.05 -56.20
C ILE A 554 -1.36 17.27 -55.34
N TRP A 555 -1.73 18.47 -55.75
CA TRP A 555 -1.41 19.71 -55.00
C TRP A 555 -2.00 19.69 -53.59
N VAL A 556 -3.27 19.31 -53.48
CA VAL A 556 -3.99 19.25 -52.21
C VAL A 556 -3.36 18.23 -51.28
N ASN A 557 -3.16 17.01 -51.76
CA ASN A 557 -2.62 15.94 -50.94
C ASN A 557 -1.19 16.27 -50.48
N SER A 558 -0.40 16.94 -51.33
CA SER A 558 0.96 17.38 -51.00
C SER A 558 1.02 18.48 -49.92
N VAL A 559 -0.09 19.15 -49.63
CA VAL A 559 -0.18 20.16 -48.56
C VAL A 559 -0.94 19.61 -47.35
N ALA A 560 -2.10 19.00 -47.57
CA ALA A 560 -3.01 18.54 -46.51
C ALA A 560 -2.42 17.40 -45.68
N PHE A 561 -1.78 16.41 -46.32
CA PHE A 561 -1.21 15.27 -45.58
C PHE A 561 0.00 15.68 -44.72
N PRO A 562 1.01 16.43 -45.24
CA PRO A 562 2.12 16.90 -44.40
C PRO A 562 1.67 17.84 -43.28
N LEU A 563 0.71 18.73 -43.54
CA LEU A 563 0.13 19.59 -42.51
C LEU A 563 -0.58 18.76 -41.43
N GLY A 564 -1.38 17.77 -41.83
CA GLY A 564 -2.05 16.84 -40.93
C GLY A 564 -1.06 16.08 -40.06
N VAL A 565 0.01 15.53 -40.65
CA VAL A 565 1.10 14.87 -39.91
C VAL A 565 1.77 15.83 -38.94
N GLY A 566 2.09 17.06 -39.36
CA GLY A 566 2.68 18.08 -38.49
C GLY A 566 1.80 18.42 -37.28
N LEU A 567 0.48 18.59 -37.51
CA LEU A 567 -0.47 18.86 -36.43
C LEU A 567 -0.61 17.67 -35.47
N ILE A 568 -0.67 16.44 -35.99
CA ILE A 568 -0.62 15.22 -35.16
C ILE A 568 0.66 15.25 -34.31
N VAL A 569 1.80 15.57 -34.93
CA VAL A 569 3.10 15.70 -34.26
C VAL A 569 3.12 16.78 -33.17
N VAL A 570 2.31 17.83 -33.28
CA VAL A 570 2.21 18.84 -32.21
C VAL A 570 1.29 18.34 -31.09
N TYR A 571 0.11 17.83 -31.42
CA TYR A 571 -0.93 17.51 -30.43
C TYR A 571 -0.62 16.27 -29.60
N THR A 572 0.09 15.27 -30.12
CA THR A 572 0.47 14.10 -29.31
C THR A 572 1.77 14.26 -28.55
N ARG A 573 2.44 15.43 -28.64
CA ARG A 573 3.70 15.68 -27.92
C ARG A 573 3.53 15.70 -26.42
N ALA A 574 2.47 16.35 -25.95
CA ALA A 574 2.15 16.39 -24.53
C ALA A 574 1.86 14.98 -24.01
N SER A 575 0.97 14.25 -24.68
CA SER A 575 0.60 12.88 -24.30
C SER A 575 1.79 11.92 -24.29
N ALA A 576 2.68 12.00 -25.27
CA ALA A 576 3.87 11.15 -25.34
C ALA A 576 4.87 11.45 -24.21
N ARG A 577 5.02 12.73 -23.81
CA ARG A 577 5.84 13.11 -22.65
C ARG A 577 5.22 12.61 -21.35
N ALA A 578 3.93 12.85 -21.16
CA ALA A 578 3.18 12.42 -19.98
C ALA A 578 3.23 10.91 -19.78
N LEU A 579 3.05 10.12 -20.85
CA LEU A 579 3.16 8.67 -20.80
C LEU A 579 4.57 8.19 -20.43
N LYS A 580 5.60 8.93 -20.85
CA LYS A 580 7.00 8.63 -20.50
C LYS A 580 7.29 8.98 -19.03
N ALA A 581 6.79 10.11 -18.54
CA ALA A 581 6.91 10.53 -17.15
C ALA A 581 6.21 9.53 -16.22
N SER A 582 4.98 9.12 -16.55
CA SER A 582 4.24 8.10 -15.80
C SER A 582 4.96 6.74 -15.76
N GLN A 583 5.67 6.35 -16.83
CA GLN A 583 6.51 5.13 -16.82
C GLN A 583 7.70 5.23 -15.87
N GLN A 584 8.11 6.45 -15.53
CA GLN A 584 9.19 6.73 -14.57
C GLN A 584 8.66 6.88 -13.13
N GLY A 585 7.34 6.78 -12.93
CA GLY A 585 6.69 6.95 -11.63
C GLY A 585 6.18 8.36 -11.34
N ASP A 586 6.42 9.31 -12.24
CA ASP A 586 6.00 10.70 -12.04
C ASP A 586 4.48 10.85 -12.15
N SER A 587 3.92 11.74 -11.33
CA SER A 587 2.52 12.12 -11.43
C SER A 587 2.25 12.92 -12.71
N VAL A 588 1.10 12.65 -13.33
CA VAL A 588 0.70 13.33 -14.56
C VAL A 588 -0.19 14.51 -14.22
N GLY A 589 0.15 15.69 -14.75
CA GLY A 589 -0.65 16.90 -14.56
C GLY A 589 -2.00 16.84 -15.28
N GLU A 590 -2.99 17.56 -14.75
CA GLU A 590 -4.36 17.60 -15.29
C GLU A 590 -4.41 18.03 -16.77
N ASP A 591 -3.62 19.04 -17.15
CA ASP A 591 -3.58 19.53 -18.54
C ASP A 591 -3.10 18.47 -19.53
N GLU A 592 -2.15 17.63 -19.11
CA GLU A 592 -1.61 16.56 -19.94
C GLU A 592 -2.62 15.42 -20.12
N LEU A 593 -3.32 15.07 -19.04
CA LEU A 593 -4.41 14.10 -19.07
C LEU A 593 -5.56 14.57 -19.96
N ASN A 594 -6.01 15.82 -19.78
CA ASN A 594 -7.02 16.46 -20.62
C ASN A 594 -6.61 16.51 -22.10
N SER A 595 -5.34 16.86 -22.37
CA SER A 595 -4.82 16.89 -23.74
C SER A 595 -4.81 15.50 -24.38
N MET A 596 -4.54 14.44 -23.60
CA MET A 596 -4.56 13.06 -24.08
C MET A 596 -5.99 12.60 -24.40
N LEU A 597 -6.94 12.82 -23.49
CA LEU A 597 -8.33 12.42 -23.66
C LEU A 597 -9.03 13.15 -24.81
N ARG A 598 -8.67 14.41 -25.07
CA ARG A 598 -9.23 15.20 -26.20
C ARG A 598 -8.59 14.94 -27.55
N LEU A 599 -7.64 14.01 -27.63
CA LEU A 599 -6.91 13.74 -28.87
C LEU A 599 -7.83 13.29 -30.01
N GLY A 600 -8.77 12.37 -29.74
CA GLY A 600 -9.74 11.91 -30.73
C GLY A 600 -10.64 13.03 -31.24
N TYR A 601 -11.17 13.85 -30.33
CA TYR A 601 -11.97 15.03 -30.68
C TYR A 601 -11.20 16.04 -31.54
N ARG A 602 -9.94 16.33 -31.21
CA ARG A 602 -9.07 17.23 -31.99
C ARG A 602 -8.81 16.67 -33.39
N ALA A 603 -8.49 15.39 -33.49
CA ALA A 603 -8.27 14.72 -34.77
C ALA A 603 -9.52 14.79 -35.65
N ALA A 604 -10.69 14.51 -35.07
CA ALA A 604 -11.97 14.61 -35.76
C ALA A 604 -12.26 16.03 -36.26
N SER A 605 -12.07 17.02 -35.38
CA SER A 605 -12.32 18.43 -35.70
C SER A 605 -11.42 18.94 -36.83
N ILE A 606 -10.12 18.59 -36.80
CA ILE A 606 -9.17 18.97 -37.83
C ILE A 606 -9.52 18.28 -39.15
N GLY A 607 -9.72 16.96 -39.14
CA GLY A 607 -10.08 16.19 -40.33
C GLY A 607 -11.37 16.71 -40.97
N GLY A 608 -12.44 16.83 -40.18
CA GLY A 608 -13.72 17.35 -40.64
C GLY A 608 -13.64 18.76 -41.21
N THR A 609 -12.92 19.66 -40.53
CA THR A 609 -12.75 21.04 -41.01
C THR A 609 -11.98 21.10 -42.33
N CYS A 610 -10.91 20.33 -42.48
CA CYS A 610 -10.14 20.27 -43.72
C CYS A 610 -11.01 19.78 -44.90
N TRP A 611 -11.79 18.71 -44.69
CA TRP A 611 -12.72 18.21 -45.72
C TRP A 611 -13.88 19.15 -45.99
N LEU A 612 -14.37 19.87 -44.98
CA LEU A 612 -15.41 20.89 -45.17
C LEU A 612 -14.91 22.05 -46.04
N ILE A 613 -13.71 22.56 -45.74
CA ILE A 613 -13.07 23.62 -46.53
C ILE A 613 -12.84 23.12 -47.95
N ALA A 614 -12.28 21.92 -48.14
CA ALA A 614 -12.10 21.32 -49.46
C ALA A 614 -13.44 21.16 -50.21
N GLY A 615 -14.47 20.72 -49.49
CA GLY A 615 -15.84 20.60 -49.94
C GLY A 615 -16.38 21.89 -50.56
N ILE A 616 -16.13 23.04 -49.92
CA ILE A 616 -16.62 24.33 -50.40
C ILE A 616 -15.71 24.89 -51.50
N VAL A 617 -14.39 24.86 -51.29
CA VAL A 617 -13.43 25.53 -52.17
C VAL A 617 -13.33 24.83 -53.53
N TYR A 618 -13.37 23.50 -53.59
CA TYR A 618 -13.10 22.80 -54.86
C TYR A 618 -14.21 22.93 -55.89
N PRO A 619 -15.49 22.67 -55.57
CA PRO A 619 -16.57 22.91 -56.53
C PRO A 619 -16.58 24.35 -57.04
N LEU A 620 -16.29 25.33 -56.18
CA LEU A 620 -16.24 26.74 -56.56
C LEU A 620 -15.08 27.05 -57.50
N LEU A 621 -13.88 26.52 -57.24
CA LEU A 621 -12.73 26.69 -58.13
C LEU A 621 -12.93 26.01 -59.48
N LEU A 622 -13.50 24.80 -59.49
CA LEU A 622 -13.82 24.07 -60.71
C LEU A 622 -14.85 24.83 -61.55
N LYS A 623 -15.91 25.35 -60.91
CA LYS A 623 -16.92 26.19 -61.57
C LYS A 623 -16.34 27.51 -62.09
N ALA A 624 -15.41 28.13 -61.36
CA ALA A 624 -14.77 29.37 -61.80
C ALA A 624 -13.75 29.15 -62.94
N ARG A 625 -13.17 27.95 -63.05
CA ARG A 625 -12.15 27.60 -64.03
C ARG A 625 -12.74 27.04 -65.33
N PHE A 626 -13.89 26.37 -65.25
CA PHE A 626 -14.52 25.66 -66.35
C PHE A 626 -16.02 25.98 -66.44
N ASP A 627 -16.41 26.68 -67.51
CA ASP A 627 -17.82 27.04 -67.76
C ASP A 627 -18.73 25.82 -68.01
N GLU A 628 -18.14 24.68 -68.39
CA GLU A 628 -18.85 23.41 -68.62
C GLU A 628 -19.24 22.68 -67.32
N PHE A 629 -18.72 23.11 -66.16
CA PHE A 629 -19.01 22.48 -64.87
C PHE A 629 -20.33 22.99 -64.29
N THR A 630 -21.34 22.12 -64.29
CA THR A 630 -22.72 22.48 -63.92
C THR A 630 -22.93 22.62 -62.41
N ASP A 631 -23.97 23.35 -62.02
CA ASP A 631 -24.39 23.47 -60.61
C ASP A 631 -24.74 22.13 -59.97
N GLY A 632 -25.36 21.23 -60.74
CA GLY A 632 -25.67 19.87 -60.29
C GLY A 632 -24.41 19.06 -59.97
N GLN A 633 -23.39 19.12 -60.85
CA GLN A 633 -22.10 18.48 -60.63
C GLN A 633 -21.36 19.07 -59.43
N ALA A 634 -21.42 20.40 -59.24
CA ALA A 634 -20.84 21.07 -58.08
C ALA A 634 -21.46 20.60 -56.76
N ILE A 635 -22.78 20.48 -56.70
CA ILE A 635 -23.51 19.97 -55.51
C ILE A 635 -23.17 18.50 -55.25
N HIS A 636 -23.09 17.69 -56.32
CA HIS A 636 -22.75 16.28 -56.21
C HIS A 636 -21.31 16.06 -55.72
N PHE A 637 -20.36 16.86 -56.22
CA PHE A 637 -18.96 16.86 -55.80
C PHE A 637 -18.80 17.34 -54.34
N PHE A 638 -19.58 18.35 -53.93
CA PHE A 638 -19.65 18.76 -52.54
C PHE A 638 -20.14 17.61 -51.64
N ALA A 639 -21.23 16.93 -52.04
CA ALA A 639 -21.80 15.84 -51.26
C ALA A 639 -20.83 14.65 -51.09
N SER A 640 -20.09 14.29 -52.15
CA SER A 640 -19.08 13.22 -52.07
C SER A 640 -17.91 13.57 -51.13
N LEU A 641 -17.49 14.84 -51.12
CA LEU A 641 -16.50 15.36 -50.16
C LEU A 641 -17.03 15.39 -48.71
N MET A 642 -18.32 15.68 -48.49
CA MET A 642 -18.92 15.63 -47.14
C MET A 642 -18.96 14.21 -46.55
N ILE A 643 -19.18 13.18 -47.38
CA ILE A 643 -19.07 11.78 -46.95
C ILE A 643 -17.65 11.48 -46.46
N CYS A 644 -16.63 11.94 -47.21
CA CYS A 644 -15.23 11.80 -46.82
C CYS A 644 -14.91 12.55 -45.52
N GLY A 645 -15.47 13.75 -45.35
CA GLY A 645 -15.37 14.52 -44.11
C GLY A 645 -15.97 13.77 -42.92
N GLY A 646 -17.14 13.15 -43.09
CA GLY A 646 -17.74 12.29 -42.06
C GLY A 646 -16.84 11.12 -41.68
N VAL A 647 -16.25 10.43 -42.67
CA VAL A 647 -15.29 9.33 -42.44
C VAL A 647 -14.05 9.82 -41.69
N ALA A 648 -13.50 10.97 -42.09
CA ALA A 648 -12.34 11.60 -41.46
C ALA A 648 -12.60 12.12 -40.04
N MET A 649 -13.87 12.40 -39.71
CA MET A 649 -14.31 12.79 -38.37
C MET A 649 -14.51 11.59 -37.46
N VAL A 650 -15.31 10.62 -37.91
CA VAL A 650 -15.87 9.57 -37.04
C VAL A 650 -14.84 8.50 -36.71
N TYR A 651 -14.20 7.90 -37.71
CA TYR A 651 -13.40 6.69 -37.46
C TYR A 651 -12.09 6.97 -36.71
N PRO A 652 -11.34 8.06 -37.01
CA PRO A 652 -10.18 8.42 -36.21
C PRO A 652 -10.54 8.71 -34.75
N LEU A 653 -11.69 9.34 -34.48
CA LEU A 653 -12.17 9.60 -33.13
C LEU A 653 -12.33 8.32 -32.33
N PHE A 654 -13.08 7.34 -32.85
CA PHE A 654 -13.31 6.09 -32.14
C PHE A 654 -12.03 5.28 -31.93
N ALA A 655 -11.18 5.18 -32.96
CA ALA A 655 -9.89 4.49 -32.84
C ALA A 655 -9.00 5.11 -31.75
N LEU A 656 -8.89 6.45 -31.75
CA LEU A 656 -8.11 7.19 -30.75
C LEU A 656 -8.72 7.12 -29.36
N ASN A 657 -10.04 7.24 -29.21
CA ASN A 657 -10.72 7.19 -27.92
C ASN A 657 -10.62 5.80 -27.27
N VAL A 658 -10.67 4.72 -28.06
CA VAL A 658 -10.43 3.35 -27.56
C VAL A 658 -8.99 3.20 -27.06
N VAL A 659 -8.00 3.69 -27.80
CA VAL A 659 -6.59 3.66 -27.37
C VAL A 659 -6.39 4.54 -26.13
N ALA A 660 -6.96 5.74 -26.11
CA ALA A 660 -6.89 6.66 -24.97
C ALA A 660 -7.45 6.00 -23.71
N THR A 661 -8.65 5.42 -23.80
CA THR A 661 -9.38 4.83 -22.67
C THR A 661 -8.76 3.50 -22.20
N CYS A 662 -8.41 2.60 -23.12
CA CYS A 662 -8.00 1.24 -22.76
C CYS A 662 -6.48 1.05 -22.59
N VAL A 663 -5.66 2.00 -23.05
CA VAL A 663 -4.20 1.82 -23.14
C VAL A 663 -3.42 2.96 -22.48
N HIS A 664 -3.76 4.21 -22.78
CA HIS A 664 -3.00 5.37 -22.28
C HIS A 664 -3.49 5.83 -20.91
N TYR A 665 -4.80 5.93 -20.69
CA TYR A 665 -5.38 6.44 -19.45
C TYR A 665 -4.99 5.58 -18.23
N PRO A 666 -5.14 4.24 -18.24
CA PRO A 666 -4.75 3.42 -17.10
C PRO A 666 -3.26 3.53 -16.78
N ARG A 667 -2.40 3.70 -17.79
CA ARG A 667 -0.96 3.88 -17.59
C ARG A 667 -0.65 5.21 -16.90
N MET A 668 -1.26 6.30 -17.36
CA MET A 668 -1.04 7.65 -16.83
C MET A 668 -1.51 7.79 -15.38
N ILE A 669 -2.60 7.11 -15.02
CA ILE A 669 -3.16 7.14 -13.65
C ILE A 669 -2.47 6.14 -12.72
N ARG A 670 -1.84 5.08 -13.24
CA ARG A 670 -1.24 4.01 -12.43
C ARG A 670 -0.36 4.47 -11.26
N PRO A 671 0.53 5.49 -11.40
CA PRO A 671 1.40 5.89 -10.30
C PRO A 671 0.65 6.49 -9.09
N THR A 672 -0.41 7.26 -9.35
CA THR A 672 -1.13 8.00 -8.29
C THR A 672 -2.45 7.35 -7.90
N MET A 673 -3.03 6.53 -8.79
CA MET A 673 -4.39 5.99 -8.71
C MET A 673 -5.45 7.07 -8.40
N ARG A 674 -5.21 8.31 -8.85
CA ARG A 674 -6.05 9.48 -8.57
C ARG A 674 -6.33 10.29 -9.84
N ASP A 675 -7.62 10.54 -10.08
CA ASP A 675 -8.11 11.52 -11.06
C ASP A 675 -9.23 12.34 -10.40
N PRO A 676 -8.94 13.56 -9.88
CA PRO A 676 -9.92 14.40 -9.20
C PRO A 676 -11.12 14.79 -10.06
N ASN A 677 -10.98 14.69 -11.38
CA ASN A 677 -12.00 15.07 -12.35
C ASN A 677 -12.49 13.86 -13.16
N PHE A 678 -12.36 12.66 -12.59
CA PHE A 678 -12.73 11.39 -13.21
C PHE A 678 -14.13 11.44 -13.85
N GLU A 679 -15.15 11.87 -13.11
CA GLU A 679 -16.53 11.94 -13.58
C GLU A 679 -16.67 12.88 -14.78
N ARG A 680 -15.98 14.03 -14.74
CA ARG A 680 -15.97 14.99 -15.84
C ARG A 680 -15.31 14.40 -17.08
N HIS A 681 -14.18 13.73 -16.93
CA HIS A 681 -13.47 13.06 -18.02
C HIS A 681 -14.30 11.94 -18.64
N ALA A 682 -14.94 11.11 -17.81
CA ALA A 682 -15.82 10.03 -18.23
C ALA A 682 -17.02 10.58 -19.02
N GLN A 683 -17.72 11.58 -18.47
CA GLN A 683 -18.87 12.22 -19.12
C GLN A 683 -18.49 12.88 -20.45
N GLN A 684 -17.35 13.59 -20.52
CA GLN A 684 -16.86 14.18 -21.76
C GLN A 684 -16.58 13.10 -22.82
N MET A 685 -15.82 12.06 -22.46
CA MET A 685 -15.45 11.00 -23.38
C MET A 685 -16.66 10.23 -23.92
N ILE A 686 -17.63 9.92 -23.06
CA ILE A 686 -18.86 9.21 -23.43
C ILE A 686 -19.76 10.12 -24.28
N GLY A 687 -20.00 11.37 -23.85
CA GLY A 687 -20.89 12.31 -24.55
C GLY A 687 -20.38 12.70 -25.95
N ASP A 688 -19.06 12.90 -26.09
CA ASP A 688 -18.44 13.11 -27.41
C ASP A 688 -18.67 11.88 -28.29
N SER A 689 -18.41 10.68 -27.77
CA SER A 689 -18.59 9.44 -28.52
C SER A 689 -20.04 9.21 -28.97
N GLU A 690 -21.03 9.55 -28.15
CA GLU A 690 -22.46 9.47 -28.51
C GLU A 690 -22.81 10.40 -29.68
N SER A 691 -22.35 11.66 -29.61
CA SER A 691 -22.61 12.66 -30.64
C SER A 691 -22.04 12.23 -31.99
N PHE A 692 -20.82 11.69 -32.01
CA PHE A 692 -20.19 11.20 -33.24
C PHE A 692 -20.76 9.89 -33.75
N LEU A 693 -21.37 9.06 -32.90
CA LEU A 693 -22.09 7.87 -33.33
C LEU A 693 -23.34 8.22 -34.17
N LEU A 694 -24.03 9.31 -33.83
CA LEU A 694 -25.13 9.83 -34.65
C LEU A 694 -24.63 10.29 -36.02
N ILE A 695 -23.49 10.98 -36.08
CA ILE A 695 -22.85 11.38 -37.35
C ILE A 695 -22.47 10.14 -38.17
N ALA A 696 -21.96 9.09 -37.54
CA ALA A 696 -21.60 7.84 -38.21
C ALA A 696 -22.79 7.21 -38.96
N ALA A 697 -24.00 7.31 -38.42
CA ALA A 697 -25.21 6.78 -39.05
C ALA A 697 -25.64 7.57 -40.30
N VAL A 698 -25.27 8.85 -40.38
CA VAL A 698 -25.59 9.73 -41.53
C VAL A 698 -24.73 9.38 -42.76
N ILE A 699 -23.48 8.92 -42.55
CA ILE A 699 -22.53 8.60 -43.64
C ILE A 699 -23.10 7.60 -44.66
N PRO A 700 -23.55 6.39 -44.28
CA PRO A 700 -24.10 5.43 -45.25
C PRO A 700 -25.43 5.90 -45.86
N LEU A 701 -26.24 6.69 -45.14
CA LEU A 701 -27.48 7.28 -45.66
C LEU A 701 -27.19 8.29 -46.77
N MET A 702 -26.18 9.14 -46.60
CA MET A 702 -25.70 10.05 -47.64
C MET A 702 -25.16 9.28 -48.86
N GLY A 703 -24.38 8.22 -48.63
CA GLY A 703 -23.92 7.34 -49.71
C GLY A 703 -25.08 6.71 -50.49
N ALA A 704 -26.11 6.23 -49.79
CA ALA A 704 -27.31 5.66 -50.41
C ALA A 704 -28.09 6.70 -51.22
N ALA A 705 -28.16 7.95 -50.75
CA ALA A 705 -28.80 9.04 -51.50
C ALA A 705 -28.08 9.33 -52.83
N LEU A 706 -26.74 9.25 -52.85
CA LEU A 706 -25.95 9.44 -54.08
C LEU A 706 -26.14 8.28 -55.09
N ILE A 707 -26.53 7.07 -54.65
CA ILE A 707 -26.71 5.91 -55.55
C ILE A 707 -27.85 6.14 -56.53
N VAL A 708 -28.86 6.91 -56.11
CA VAL A 708 -30.04 7.22 -56.93
C VAL A 708 -29.63 7.97 -58.20
N PHE A 709 -28.53 8.72 -58.16
CA PHE A 709 -28.07 9.57 -59.26
C PHE A 709 -26.91 8.98 -60.06
N GLY A 710 -26.20 7.97 -59.54
CA GLY A 710 -25.05 7.38 -60.22
C GLY A 710 -25.44 6.43 -61.35
N GLU A 711 -24.62 6.29 -62.40
CA GLU A 711 -24.74 5.26 -63.45
C GLU A 711 -23.46 4.39 -63.60
N GLY A 712 -23.56 3.25 -64.30
CA GLY A 712 -22.41 2.42 -64.67
C GLY A 712 -21.45 2.03 -63.52
N GLN A 713 -20.15 2.24 -63.72
CA GLN A 713 -19.06 1.92 -62.79
C GLN A 713 -19.09 2.74 -61.49
N ALA A 714 -19.71 3.93 -61.48
CA ALA A 714 -19.80 4.77 -60.29
C ALA A 714 -20.72 4.15 -59.22
N LYS A 715 -21.76 3.42 -59.63
CA LYS A 715 -22.61 2.65 -58.70
C LYS A 715 -21.81 1.61 -57.91
N GLU A 716 -20.82 0.97 -58.54
CA GLU A 716 -19.98 -0.03 -57.87
C GLU A 716 -19.13 0.61 -56.77
N TYR A 717 -18.45 1.73 -57.06
CA TYR A 717 -17.66 2.47 -56.07
C TYR A 717 -18.51 2.98 -54.90
N LEU A 718 -19.72 3.46 -55.19
CA LEU A 718 -20.61 3.99 -54.17
C LEU A 718 -21.24 2.88 -53.31
N LEU A 719 -21.54 1.72 -53.91
CA LEU A 719 -21.95 0.53 -53.15
C LEU A 719 -20.83 0.07 -52.20
N ILE A 720 -19.57 0.07 -52.67
CA ILE A 720 -18.40 -0.20 -51.83
C ILE A 720 -18.32 0.81 -50.68
N ALA A 721 -18.52 2.10 -50.95
CA ALA A 721 -18.50 3.16 -49.95
C ALA A 721 -19.60 3.00 -48.89
N ILE A 722 -20.82 2.61 -49.28
CA ILE A 722 -21.93 2.36 -48.34
C ILE A 722 -21.63 1.13 -47.48
N ILE A 723 -21.17 0.04 -48.08
CA ILE A 723 -20.81 -1.17 -47.32
C ILE A 723 -19.68 -0.84 -46.32
N ALA A 724 -18.66 -0.11 -46.76
CA ALA A 724 -17.58 0.37 -45.89
C ALA A 724 -18.12 1.29 -44.78
N GLY A 725 -19.07 2.18 -45.09
CA GLY A 725 -19.76 3.03 -44.13
C GLY A 725 -20.57 2.26 -43.09
N MET A 726 -21.28 1.21 -43.50
CA MET A 726 -22.04 0.33 -42.60
C MET A 726 -21.11 -0.49 -41.70
N ILE A 727 -20.01 -1.02 -42.23
CA ILE A 727 -18.97 -1.70 -41.44
C ILE A 727 -18.35 -0.72 -40.44
N GLY A 728 -18.05 0.50 -40.90
CA GLY A 728 -17.53 1.57 -40.07
C GLY A 728 -18.49 1.97 -38.94
N LEU A 729 -19.80 2.06 -39.21
CA LEU A 729 -20.83 2.30 -38.19
C LEU A 729 -20.87 1.19 -37.14
N LEU A 730 -20.81 -0.08 -37.56
CA LEU A 730 -20.75 -1.21 -36.62
C LEU A 730 -19.46 -1.17 -35.78
N GLY A 731 -18.33 -0.82 -36.41
CA GLY A 731 -17.06 -0.63 -35.71
C GLY A 731 -17.10 0.53 -34.70
N ALA A 732 -17.71 1.66 -35.08
CA ALA A 732 -17.94 2.81 -34.21
C ALA A 732 -18.83 2.45 -33.02
N PHE A 733 -19.93 1.74 -33.24
CA PHE A 733 -20.81 1.25 -32.19
C PHE A 733 -20.10 0.28 -31.24
N ALA A 734 -19.32 -0.66 -31.78
CA ALA A 734 -18.51 -1.58 -30.97
C ALA A 734 -17.49 -0.82 -30.11
N SER A 735 -16.83 0.19 -30.70
CA SER A 735 -15.86 1.06 -30.03
C SER A 735 -16.51 1.87 -28.91
N TYR A 736 -17.69 2.46 -29.17
CA TYR A 736 -18.49 3.15 -28.16
C TYR A 736 -18.81 2.23 -26.97
N ARG A 737 -19.28 1.00 -27.20
CA ARG A 737 -19.56 0.07 -26.10
C ARG A 737 -18.30 -0.29 -25.29
N ILE A 738 -17.16 -0.43 -25.96
CA ILE A 738 -15.87 -0.66 -25.28
C ILE A 738 -15.54 0.54 -24.38
N ILE A 739 -15.66 1.76 -24.89
CA ILE A 739 -15.40 2.99 -24.13
C ILE A 739 -16.30 3.05 -22.89
N VAL A 740 -17.63 2.94 -23.06
CA VAL A 740 -18.59 2.99 -21.94
C VAL A 740 -18.31 1.92 -20.90
N ARG A 741 -18.09 0.67 -21.33
CA ARG A 741 -17.81 -0.44 -20.40
C ARG A 741 -16.51 -0.20 -19.63
N THR A 742 -15.44 0.26 -20.31
CA THR A 742 -14.15 0.48 -19.66
C THR A 742 -14.24 1.61 -18.63
N TRP A 743 -14.93 2.71 -18.93
CA TRP A 743 -15.14 3.80 -17.97
C TRP A 743 -15.99 3.36 -16.78
N ALA A 744 -17.00 2.50 -16.98
CA ALA A 744 -17.77 1.93 -15.87
C ALA A 744 -16.90 1.06 -14.95
N VAL A 745 -16.01 0.23 -15.52
CA VAL A 745 -15.05 -0.58 -14.74
C VAL A 745 -14.03 0.30 -14.01
N LEU A 746 -13.56 1.38 -14.63
CA LEU A 746 -12.66 2.34 -13.97
C LEU A 746 -13.35 3.09 -12.82
N ALA A 747 -14.65 3.35 -12.93
CA ALA A 747 -15.42 4.06 -11.91
C ALA A 747 -15.47 3.28 -10.58
N GLU A 748 -15.44 1.95 -10.62
CA GLU A 748 -15.39 1.12 -9.40
C GLU A 748 -14.15 1.40 -8.53
N VAL A 749 -13.06 1.88 -9.12
CA VAL A 749 -11.80 2.13 -8.43
C VAL A 749 -11.54 3.63 -8.22
N LEU A 750 -11.78 4.44 -9.25
CA LEU A 750 -11.36 5.84 -9.30
C LEU A 750 -12.45 6.85 -8.95
N SER A 751 -13.73 6.45 -8.91
CA SER A 751 -14.79 7.39 -8.56
C SER A 751 -14.74 7.76 -7.08
N ASN A 752 -14.92 9.05 -6.80
CA ASN A 752 -15.08 9.56 -5.44
C ASN A 752 -16.52 9.41 -4.95
N GLU A 753 -17.48 9.20 -5.86
CA GLU A 753 -18.82 8.77 -5.51
C GLU A 753 -18.72 7.32 -5.08
N THR A 754 -18.54 7.14 -3.78
CA THR A 754 -18.71 5.86 -3.10
C THR A 754 -19.99 5.22 -3.62
N THR A 755 -19.84 4.20 -4.47
CA THR A 755 -20.79 3.09 -4.52
C THR A 755 -20.64 2.34 -3.19
N ALA A 756 -21.05 3.01 -2.12
CA ALA A 756 -21.42 2.38 -0.88
C ALA A 756 -22.47 1.31 -1.26
N THR A 757 -22.14 0.07 -0.93
CA THR A 757 -22.86 -1.19 -1.21
C THR A 757 -22.59 -1.85 -2.57
N PRO A 758 -22.01 -3.07 -2.59
CA PRO A 758 -22.15 -3.95 -3.75
C PRO A 758 -23.65 -4.26 -3.96
N ARG A 759 -24.14 -4.12 -5.18
CA ARG A 759 -25.47 -4.59 -5.58
C ARG A 759 -25.49 -6.07 -5.88
#